data_AF-A0A388QDA3-F1
#
_entry.id   AF-A0A388QDA3-F1
#
_cell.length_a   1.000
_cell.length_b   1.000
_cell.length_c   1.000
_cell.angle_alpha   90.00
_cell.angle_beta   90.00
_cell.angle_gamma   90.00
#
_symmetry.space_group_name_H-M   'P 1'
#
loop_
_entity.id
_entity.type
_entity.pdbx_description
1 polymer ?
#
loop_
_entity_poly.entity_id
_entity_poly.type
_entity_poly.pdbx_seq_one_letter_code
_entity_poly.pdbx_strand_id
1 'polypeptide(L)'
;MKLNPAQMNTLRALCRAFIPSLEVPGPQAEFWRRSADTLQLADRMVEVVGALGAEQQAEVQQALQLLGSPLVGLTWGGALRPLAQLSSAQAEQLLQCWARSDIALLRKAFMGLKKLVTFTYYSDAAAVPNPNWADIGYGGPLAQPVAAQRPLQMLRCAADTALHCDTVVVGSGAGGAVVAAELAEAGHDVIIVEKGAYVPEAEFTQREAEMLGRLYEQRAALTSSNGGVTMFAGSCLGGGTTVNWAGAFRTPDYILQQWASAHHVPHFTTPEYQRSIDAVAEAGHVGTDESPHNFQNQALWDGAQALGYAVQLIARNTDGCQQAGSCQACGYCLFGCRSGAKQGGLRTHIWRAQNSGARVLVDANVQRVLLQRGQAAGVLVQQGAARVTIHARRVVVAAGALHTPALLWRSGLRHAQLGRNLYLHPTLAVAADYGRPMRAWEGPMMSAVCNHFAQLDGNYGFLIETPPAHPGLFALAMPWHSGRAHKQAMLASERLGGFIVLLRDRDPGQVVADRHGQPRIRHRLSNYDAAHLLRGMQTAARIHAAAGAQAVYLPHAAAPEALHVASPHFAATLAQAGTWSMQPNRFPLFSAHQMSTCRMGGNAHTHPLAPSGELRAARGVYVADGSALPECSGVNPMLSIQALAHFVAQGIKAAT
;
A
#
# COMPACT_ATOMS: atom_id res chain seq x y z
N MET A 1 21.33 -11.16 -4.94
CA MET A 1 22.48 -10.40 -4.40
C MET A 1 23.62 -11.39 -4.18
N LYS A 2 24.88 -11.02 -4.43
CA LYS A 2 26.02 -11.90 -4.09
C LYS A 2 26.55 -11.50 -2.71
N LEU A 3 26.57 -12.44 -1.76
CA LEU A 3 27.18 -12.27 -0.43
C LEU A 3 28.41 -13.16 -0.33
N ASN A 4 29.47 -12.65 0.31
CA ASN A 4 30.63 -13.47 0.65
C ASN A 4 30.31 -14.39 1.86
N PRO A 5 31.15 -15.39 2.16
CA PRO A 5 30.90 -16.33 3.27
C PRO A 5 30.71 -15.65 4.63
N ALA A 6 31.46 -14.58 4.92
CA ALA A 6 31.35 -13.85 6.19
C ALA A 6 30.02 -13.08 6.32
N GLN A 7 29.57 -12.45 5.23
CA GLN A 7 28.27 -11.77 5.16
C GLN A 7 27.13 -12.78 5.29
N MET A 8 27.25 -13.95 4.64
CA MET A 8 26.26 -15.02 4.78
C MET A 8 26.19 -15.55 6.22
N ASN A 9 27.33 -15.75 6.88
CA ASN A 9 27.35 -16.15 8.29
C ASN A 9 26.67 -15.10 9.19
N THR A 10 26.93 -13.81 8.92
CA THR A 10 26.28 -12.69 9.63
C THR A 10 24.77 -12.69 9.41
N LEU A 11 24.31 -12.93 8.17
CA LEU A 11 22.89 -13.00 7.84
C LEU A 11 22.20 -14.16 8.55
N ARG A 12 22.83 -15.35 8.63
CA ARG A 12 22.29 -16.48 9.40
C ARG A 12 22.16 -16.15 10.88
N ALA A 13 23.20 -15.56 11.49
CA ALA A 13 23.15 -15.11 12.88
C ALA A 13 22.04 -14.09 13.13
N LEU A 14 21.86 -13.13 12.21
CA LEU A 14 20.78 -12.15 12.27
C LEU A 14 19.40 -12.81 12.22
N CYS A 15 19.19 -13.75 11.30
CA CYS A 15 17.91 -14.44 11.19
C CYS A 15 17.58 -15.21 12.47
N ARG A 16 18.57 -15.89 13.08
CA ARG A 16 18.41 -16.58 14.38
C ARG A 16 18.10 -15.63 15.52
N ALA A 17 18.69 -14.43 15.53
CA ALA A 17 18.42 -13.43 16.56
C ALA A 17 16.96 -12.95 16.52
N PHE A 18 16.38 -12.79 15.33
CA PHE A 18 14.96 -12.45 15.18
C PHE A 18 14.02 -13.63 15.43
N ILE A 19 14.37 -14.82 14.94
CA ILE A 19 13.55 -16.05 15.00
C ILE A 19 14.38 -17.21 15.58
N PRO A 20 14.54 -17.26 16.92
CA PRO A 20 15.32 -18.28 17.59
C PRO A 20 14.58 -19.63 17.65
N SER A 21 15.36 -20.71 17.80
CA SER A 21 14.84 -22.00 18.29
C SER A 21 14.69 -21.92 19.81
N LEU A 22 13.54 -22.33 20.32
CA LEU A 22 13.22 -22.27 21.74
C LEU A 22 12.65 -23.62 22.21
N GLU A 23 13.13 -24.11 23.34
CA GLU A 23 12.56 -25.28 24.01
C GLU A 23 11.40 -24.85 24.92
N VAL A 24 10.18 -25.04 24.42
CA VAL A 24 8.94 -24.78 25.16
C VAL A 24 8.10 -26.05 25.16
N PRO A 25 7.90 -26.71 26.32
CA PRO A 25 7.08 -27.90 26.42
C PRO A 25 5.61 -27.63 26.06
N GLY A 26 4.92 -28.61 25.49
CA GLY A 26 3.49 -28.54 25.19
C GLY A 26 3.13 -28.97 23.76
N PRO A 27 1.84 -28.85 23.38
CA PRO A 27 1.35 -29.32 22.08
C PRO A 27 1.96 -28.58 20.89
N GLN A 28 2.41 -27.35 21.08
CA GLN A 28 3.06 -26.51 20.04
C GLN A 28 4.60 -26.55 20.12
N ALA A 29 5.20 -27.53 20.80
CA ALA A 29 6.66 -27.60 21.00
C ALA A 29 7.44 -27.57 19.67
N GLU A 30 6.89 -28.15 18.61
CA GLU A 30 7.55 -28.12 17.30
C GLU A 30 7.64 -26.71 16.72
N PHE A 31 6.54 -25.94 16.75
CA PHE A 31 6.56 -24.54 16.36
C PHE A 31 7.65 -23.75 17.10
N TRP A 32 7.80 -23.97 18.40
CA TRP A 32 8.82 -23.29 19.21
C TRP A 32 10.26 -23.66 18.82
N ARG A 33 10.50 -24.92 18.42
CA ARG A 33 11.81 -25.37 17.89
C ARG A 33 12.08 -24.92 16.46
N ARG A 34 11.06 -24.69 15.63
CA ARG A 34 11.27 -24.16 14.28
C ARG A 34 11.93 -22.79 14.38
N SER A 35 13.06 -22.62 13.71
CA SER A 35 13.85 -21.38 13.73
C SER A 35 14.08 -20.88 12.31
N ALA A 36 14.78 -19.76 12.19
CA ALA A 36 15.26 -19.27 10.90
C ALA A 36 15.98 -20.35 10.06
N ASP A 37 16.73 -21.26 10.69
CA ASP A 37 17.48 -22.30 9.97
C ASP A 37 16.57 -23.39 9.40
N THR A 38 15.48 -23.72 10.10
CA THR A 38 14.51 -24.75 9.66
C THR A 38 13.93 -24.43 8.28
N LEU A 39 13.78 -23.14 7.96
CA LEU A 39 13.24 -22.66 6.68
C LEU A 39 14.30 -22.12 5.72
N GLN A 40 15.59 -22.35 6.02
CA GLN A 40 16.71 -21.80 5.24
C GLN A 40 16.55 -20.29 4.97
N LEU A 41 16.11 -19.56 6.02
CA LEU A 41 15.62 -18.19 5.87
C LEU A 41 16.67 -17.24 5.28
N ALA A 42 17.94 -17.43 5.64
CA ALA A 42 19.04 -16.62 5.11
C ALA A 42 19.18 -16.75 3.59
N ASP A 43 19.06 -17.96 3.04
CA ASP A 43 19.18 -18.20 1.61
C ASP A 43 18.00 -17.58 0.86
N ARG A 44 16.78 -17.74 1.39
CA ARG A 44 15.57 -17.07 0.88
C ARG A 44 15.69 -15.55 0.91
N MET A 45 16.27 -14.99 1.97
CA MET A 45 16.50 -13.54 2.06
C MET A 45 17.47 -13.05 0.98
N VAL A 46 18.47 -13.83 0.57
CA VAL A 46 19.38 -13.45 -0.53
C VAL A 46 18.63 -13.35 -1.86
N GLU A 47 17.66 -14.23 -2.10
CA GLU A 47 16.78 -14.19 -3.28
C GLU A 47 15.87 -12.96 -3.23
N VAL A 48 15.16 -12.76 -2.11
CA VAL A 48 14.24 -11.62 -1.89
C VAL A 48 14.98 -10.30 -2.06
N VAL A 49 16.08 -10.10 -1.33
CA VAL A 49 16.90 -8.89 -1.41
C VAL A 49 17.51 -8.73 -2.80
N GLY A 50 17.94 -9.83 -3.42
CA GLY A 50 18.51 -9.84 -4.76
C GLY A 50 17.60 -9.30 -5.85
N ALA A 51 16.30 -9.28 -5.59
CA ALA A 51 15.30 -8.80 -6.52
C ALA A 51 14.71 -7.43 -6.16
N LEU A 52 15.23 -6.79 -5.11
CA LEU A 52 14.95 -5.39 -4.78
C LEU A 52 15.81 -4.44 -5.63
N GLY A 53 15.51 -3.15 -5.56
CA GLY A 53 16.33 -2.11 -6.19
C GLY A 53 17.76 -2.04 -5.64
N ALA A 54 18.68 -1.49 -6.42
CA ALA A 54 20.10 -1.40 -6.06
C ALA A 54 20.36 -0.62 -4.77
N GLU A 55 19.56 0.43 -4.50
CA GLU A 55 19.63 1.21 -3.26
C GLU A 55 19.31 0.33 -2.04
N GLN A 56 18.20 -0.42 -2.07
CA GLN A 56 17.83 -1.32 -0.98
C GLN A 56 18.83 -2.47 -0.79
N GLN A 57 19.36 -3.02 -1.87
CA GLN A 57 20.42 -4.03 -1.80
C GLN A 57 21.65 -3.48 -1.08
N ALA A 58 22.08 -2.26 -1.42
CA ALA A 58 23.21 -1.60 -0.78
C ALA A 58 22.95 -1.33 0.71
N GLU A 59 21.75 -0.89 1.09
CA GLU A 59 21.39 -0.68 2.50
C GLU A 59 21.47 -1.97 3.32
N VAL A 60 20.95 -3.08 2.79
CA VAL A 60 21.06 -4.40 3.46
C VAL A 60 22.52 -4.83 3.58
N GLN A 61 23.33 -4.66 2.52
CA GLN A 61 24.75 -4.99 2.57
C GLN A 61 25.52 -4.18 3.60
N GLN A 62 25.26 -2.87 3.69
CA GLN A 62 25.88 -1.99 4.69
C GLN A 62 25.50 -2.39 6.11
N ALA A 63 24.23 -2.74 6.34
CA ALA A 63 23.79 -3.25 7.64
C ALA A 63 24.51 -4.57 7.99
N LEU A 64 24.61 -5.51 7.05
CA LEU A 64 25.33 -6.77 7.26
C LEU A 64 26.84 -6.56 7.48
N GLN A 65 27.45 -5.59 6.81
CA GLN A 65 28.86 -5.24 7.04
C GLN A 65 29.08 -4.69 8.45
N LEU A 66 28.21 -3.80 8.93
CA LEU A 66 28.27 -3.29 10.30
C LEU A 66 28.08 -4.42 11.32
N LEU A 67 27.06 -5.26 11.15
CA LEU A 67 26.78 -6.40 12.02
C LEU A 67 27.90 -7.44 12.02
N GLY A 68 28.61 -7.59 10.90
CA GLY A 68 29.77 -8.48 10.75
C GLY A 68 31.07 -7.93 11.33
N SER A 69 31.07 -6.69 11.84
CA SER A 69 32.25 -6.04 12.44
C SER A 69 32.22 -6.07 13.97
N PRO A 70 33.36 -6.26 14.66
CA PRO A 70 33.46 -6.06 16.10
C PRO A 70 32.97 -4.70 16.60
N LEU A 71 33.05 -3.66 15.75
CA LEU A 71 32.61 -2.30 16.08
C LEU A 71 31.10 -2.20 16.31
N VAL A 72 30.31 -3.20 15.91
CA VAL A 72 28.88 -3.26 16.24
C VAL A 72 28.63 -3.16 17.74
N GLY A 73 29.55 -3.64 18.59
CA GLY A 73 29.48 -3.51 20.05
C GLY A 73 29.24 -2.08 20.53
N LEU A 74 29.83 -1.08 19.84
CA LEU A 74 29.68 0.34 20.18
C LEU A 74 28.25 0.85 19.98
N THR A 75 27.48 0.23 19.10
CA THR A 75 26.12 0.68 18.76
C THR A 75 25.08 0.36 19.83
N TRP A 76 25.42 -0.51 20.79
CA TRP A 76 24.54 -0.93 21.88
C TRP A 76 25.25 -0.98 23.25
N GLY A 77 26.49 -0.51 23.33
CA GLY A 77 27.29 -0.51 24.56
C GLY A 77 27.70 -1.90 25.04
N GLY A 78 27.84 -2.86 24.11
CA GLY A 78 28.15 -4.26 24.42
C GLY A 78 29.54 -4.71 23.97
N ALA A 79 29.75 -6.02 23.93
CA ALA A 79 31.04 -6.61 23.58
C ALA A 79 31.47 -6.25 22.15
N LEU A 80 32.76 -5.94 21.96
CA LEU A 80 33.37 -5.70 20.65
C LEU A 80 33.58 -7.02 19.90
N ARG A 81 32.48 -7.65 19.51
CA ARG A 81 32.43 -8.90 18.75
C ARG A 81 31.38 -8.78 17.65
N PRO A 82 31.62 -9.38 16.47
CA PRO A 82 30.62 -9.39 15.41
C PRO A 82 29.38 -10.19 15.85
N LEU A 83 28.22 -9.90 15.24
CA LEU A 83 26.93 -10.51 15.59
C LEU A 83 26.99 -12.05 15.67
N ALA A 84 27.69 -12.68 14.73
CA ALA A 84 27.81 -14.14 14.65
C ALA A 84 28.57 -14.78 15.83
N GLN A 85 29.25 -13.98 16.67
CA GLN A 85 29.97 -14.42 17.86
C GLN A 85 29.28 -14.00 19.17
N LEU A 86 28.14 -13.32 19.10
CA LEU A 86 27.34 -12.94 20.26
C LEU A 86 26.50 -14.14 20.73
N SER A 87 26.24 -14.22 22.03
CA SER A 87 25.22 -15.15 22.55
C SER A 87 23.82 -14.74 22.07
N SER A 88 22.83 -15.64 22.13
CA SER A 88 21.45 -15.32 21.77
C SER A 88 20.92 -14.11 22.55
N ALA A 89 21.23 -14.02 23.85
CA ALA A 89 20.80 -12.90 24.69
C ALA A 89 21.46 -11.57 24.28
N GLN A 90 22.76 -11.60 23.93
CA GLN A 90 23.48 -10.41 23.47
C GLN A 90 22.98 -9.94 22.09
N ALA A 91 22.71 -10.87 21.18
CA ALA A 91 22.16 -10.55 19.86
C ALA A 91 20.76 -9.94 19.96
N GLU A 92 19.91 -10.47 20.84
CA GLU A 92 18.59 -9.91 21.14
C GLU A 92 18.71 -8.49 21.73
N GLN A 93 19.59 -8.29 22.72
CA GLN A 93 19.81 -6.98 23.33
C GLN A 93 20.30 -5.95 22.30
N LEU A 94 21.22 -6.32 21.40
CA LEU A 94 21.66 -5.46 20.29
C LEU A 94 20.47 -4.98 19.45
N LEU A 95 19.59 -5.89 19.05
CA LEU A 95 18.42 -5.55 18.23
C LEU A 95 17.42 -4.67 19.00
N GLN A 96 17.19 -4.95 20.28
CA GLN A 96 16.36 -4.11 21.16
C GLN A 96 16.92 -2.69 21.29
N CYS A 97 18.24 -2.56 21.45
CA CYS A 97 18.92 -1.27 21.48
C CYS A 97 18.75 -0.52 20.15
N TRP A 98 18.91 -1.19 19.01
CA TRP A 98 18.68 -0.56 17.71
C TRP A 98 17.23 -0.11 17.52
N ALA A 99 16.26 -0.91 17.96
CA ALA A 99 14.83 -0.57 17.91
C ALA A 99 14.48 0.70 18.69
N ARG A 100 15.16 0.94 19.82
CA ARG A 100 14.91 2.08 20.72
C ARG A 100 15.86 3.26 20.51
N SER A 101 16.93 3.06 19.74
CA SER A 101 18.02 4.01 19.56
C SER A 101 17.56 5.41 19.14
N ASP A 102 18.24 6.45 19.61
CA ASP A 102 18.06 7.82 19.10
C ASP A 102 18.75 8.04 17.74
N ILE A 103 19.63 7.13 17.33
CA ILE A 103 20.30 7.17 16.03
C ILE A 103 19.37 6.64 14.93
N ALA A 104 18.96 7.53 14.02
CA ALA A 104 17.99 7.22 12.97
C ALA A 104 18.43 6.07 12.04
N LEU A 105 19.73 5.96 11.74
CA LEU A 105 20.27 4.88 10.89
C LEU A 105 20.10 3.50 11.54
N LEU A 106 20.32 3.38 12.85
CA LEU A 106 20.14 2.11 13.58
C LEU A 106 18.67 1.69 13.61
N ARG A 107 17.76 2.64 13.86
CA ARG A 107 16.31 2.36 13.78
C ARG A 107 15.87 1.95 12.39
N LYS A 108 16.36 2.64 11.35
CA LYS A 108 16.05 2.30 9.95
C LYS A 108 16.54 0.89 9.62
N ALA A 109 17.77 0.55 10.00
CA ALA A 109 18.33 -0.78 9.79
C ALA A 109 17.53 -1.85 10.53
N PHE A 110 17.23 -1.65 11.82
CA PHE A 110 16.39 -2.58 12.59
C PHE A 110 15.02 -2.79 11.93
N MET A 111 14.31 -1.71 11.60
CA MET A 111 12.96 -1.80 11.03
C MET A 111 12.96 -2.51 9.67
N GLY A 112 13.92 -2.20 8.80
CA GLY A 112 14.06 -2.87 7.50
C GLY A 112 14.36 -4.36 7.64
N LEU A 113 15.33 -4.72 8.48
CA LEU A 113 15.71 -6.12 8.72
C LEU A 113 14.59 -6.90 9.40
N LYS A 114 13.94 -6.33 10.41
CA LYS A 114 12.77 -6.92 11.10
C LYS A 114 11.68 -7.25 10.11
N LYS A 115 11.31 -6.29 9.24
CA LYS A 115 10.28 -6.50 8.22
C LYS A 115 10.65 -7.64 7.26
N LEU A 116 11.86 -7.62 6.70
CA LEU A 116 12.31 -8.67 5.77
C LEU A 116 12.32 -10.06 6.41
N VAL A 117 12.96 -10.19 7.59
CA VAL A 117 13.11 -11.50 8.27
C VAL A 117 11.75 -12.06 8.67
N THR A 118 10.92 -11.26 9.35
CA THR A 118 9.64 -11.74 9.89
C THR A 118 8.62 -12.02 8.79
N PHE A 119 8.54 -11.17 7.76
CA PHE A 119 7.67 -11.43 6.61
C PHE A 119 8.06 -12.74 5.91
N THR A 120 9.33 -12.89 5.53
CA THR A 120 9.78 -14.10 4.80
C THR A 120 9.61 -15.38 5.62
N TYR A 121 9.68 -15.30 6.95
CA TYR A 121 9.49 -16.46 7.82
C TYR A 121 8.04 -16.95 7.89
N TYR A 122 7.04 -16.05 7.90
CA TYR A 122 5.62 -16.40 8.02
C TYR A 122 4.86 -16.41 6.69
N SER A 123 5.40 -15.73 5.67
CA SER A 123 4.89 -15.82 4.31
C SER A 123 5.21 -17.17 3.70
N ASP A 124 4.56 -17.48 2.59
CA ASP A 124 4.75 -18.71 1.86
C ASP A 124 6.14 -18.81 1.20
N ALA A 125 6.62 -20.04 0.98
CA ALA A 125 7.93 -20.36 0.41
C ALA A 125 7.80 -21.47 -0.64
N ALA A 126 7.85 -21.15 -1.94
CA ALA A 126 7.85 -22.16 -3.03
C ALA A 126 6.66 -23.15 -2.98
N ALA A 127 6.61 -24.23 -3.77
CA ALA A 127 5.41 -25.06 -3.96
C ALA A 127 4.79 -25.73 -2.70
N VAL A 128 5.42 -25.63 -1.52
CA VAL A 128 4.96 -26.26 -0.26
C VAL A 128 4.39 -25.21 0.71
N PRO A 129 3.27 -25.49 1.40
CA PRO A 129 2.76 -24.61 2.46
C PRO A 129 3.80 -24.34 3.55
N ASN A 130 3.79 -23.14 4.12
CA ASN A 130 4.68 -22.81 5.23
C ASN A 130 4.32 -23.69 6.45
N PRO A 131 5.28 -24.41 7.06
CA PRO A 131 4.97 -25.36 8.12
C PRO A 131 4.45 -24.69 9.40
N ASN A 132 4.61 -23.37 9.57
CA ASN A 132 4.07 -22.64 10.71
C ASN A 132 2.56 -22.40 10.60
N TRP A 133 1.96 -22.51 9.41
CA TRP A 133 0.57 -22.12 9.17
C TRP A 133 -0.43 -22.93 9.98
N ALA A 134 -0.23 -24.24 10.11
CA ALA A 134 -1.10 -25.09 10.91
C ALA A 134 -1.09 -24.68 12.40
N ASP A 135 0.08 -24.39 12.96
CA ASP A 135 0.22 -24.02 14.38
C ASP A 135 -0.40 -22.65 14.73
N ILE A 136 -0.46 -21.74 13.75
CA ILE A 136 -1.06 -20.41 13.91
C ILE A 136 -2.53 -20.35 13.44
N GLY A 137 -3.11 -21.49 13.07
CA GLY A 137 -4.51 -21.63 12.64
C GLY A 137 -4.81 -21.11 11.23
N TYR A 138 -3.80 -20.88 10.38
CA TYR A 138 -3.99 -20.36 9.03
C TYR A 138 -4.13 -21.49 8.00
N GLY A 139 -5.25 -21.51 7.27
CA GLY A 139 -5.56 -22.54 6.28
C GLY A 139 -4.78 -22.44 4.95
N GLY A 140 -4.15 -21.30 4.68
CA GLY A 140 -3.45 -21.07 3.41
C GLY A 140 -4.38 -20.64 2.26
N PRO A 141 -3.83 -20.49 1.05
CA PRO A 141 -4.58 -20.17 -0.16
C PRO A 141 -5.73 -21.13 -0.43
N LEU A 142 -6.76 -20.66 -1.12
CA LEU A 142 -7.87 -21.51 -1.50
C LEU A 142 -7.49 -22.54 -2.56
N ALA A 143 -8.07 -23.74 -2.46
CA ALA A 143 -7.69 -24.89 -3.26
C ALA A 143 -8.14 -24.85 -4.73
N GLN A 144 -9.18 -24.07 -5.08
CA GLN A 144 -9.74 -24.09 -6.43
C GLN A 144 -9.37 -22.84 -7.25
N PRO A 145 -8.69 -23.00 -8.40
CA PRO A 145 -8.62 -21.96 -9.41
C PRO A 145 -10.01 -21.76 -10.05
N VAL A 146 -10.30 -20.55 -10.49
CA VAL A 146 -11.52 -20.22 -11.24
C VAL A 146 -11.14 -19.63 -12.58
N ALA A 147 -11.91 -19.93 -13.62
CA ALA A 147 -11.68 -19.37 -14.94
C ALA A 147 -11.97 -17.87 -14.95
N ALA A 148 -11.11 -17.09 -15.61
CA ALA A 148 -11.37 -15.68 -15.88
C ALA A 148 -12.61 -15.56 -16.77
N GLN A 149 -13.66 -14.89 -16.29
CA GLN A 149 -14.91 -14.76 -17.05
C GLN A 149 -14.85 -13.64 -18.09
N ARG A 150 -13.99 -12.63 -17.90
CA ARG A 150 -13.81 -11.48 -18.81
C ARG A 150 -12.34 -11.34 -19.21
N PRO A 151 -11.79 -12.27 -20.02
CA PRO A 151 -10.38 -12.23 -20.38
C PRO A 151 -10.06 -10.99 -21.23
N LEU A 152 -8.93 -10.34 -20.93
CA LEU A 152 -8.40 -9.21 -21.70
C LEU A 152 -7.31 -9.67 -22.67
N GLN A 153 -7.24 -9.01 -23.83
CA GLN A 153 -6.23 -9.22 -24.86
C GLN A 153 -5.12 -8.18 -24.78
N MET A 154 -3.88 -8.64 -24.93
CA MET A 154 -2.69 -7.80 -24.81
C MET A 154 -1.97 -7.67 -26.14
N LEU A 155 -1.68 -6.43 -26.55
CA LEU A 155 -0.81 -6.13 -27.67
C LEU A 155 0.66 -6.31 -27.26
N ARG A 156 1.39 -7.10 -28.04
CA ARG A 156 2.83 -7.37 -27.87
C ARG A 156 3.58 -6.95 -29.12
N CYS A 157 4.57 -6.10 -28.97
CA CYS A 157 5.48 -5.70 -30.04
C CYS A 157 6.79 -6.49 -29.89
N ALA A 158 7.09 -7.38 -30.83
CA ALA A 158 8.32 -8.20 -30.79
C ALA A 158 9.57 -7.47 -31.27
N ALA A 159 9.39 -6.36 -32.00
CA ALA A 159 10.45 -5.54 -32.57
C ALA A 159 10.09 -4.06 -32.48
N ASP A 160 11.04 -3.19 -32.82
CA ASP A 160 10.81 -1.75 -32.89
C ASP A 160 9.60 -1.45 -33.78
N THR A 161 8.62 -0.73 -33.24
CA THR A 161 7.30 -0.57 -33.86
C THR A 161 6.83 0.89 -33.73
N ALA A 162 6.19 1.42 -34.77
CA ALA A 162 5.46 2.67 -34.71
C ALA A 162 3.94 2.39 -34.70
N LEU A 163 3.22 2.94 -33.73
CA LEU A 163 1.77 2.84 -33.60
C LEU A 163 1.17 4.25 -33.67
N HIS A 164 -0.08 4.33 -34.08
CA HIS A 164 -0.85 5.57 -34.14
C HIS A 164 -2.17 5.39 -33.41
N CYS A 165 -2.63 6.46 -32.76
CA CYS A 165 -3.94 6.55 -32.10
C CYS A 165 -4.32 8.03 -31.90
N ASP A 166 -5.57 8.30 -31.55
CA ASP A 166 -5.99 9.66 -31.18
C ASP A 166 -5.45 10.04 -29.80
N THR A 167 -5.56 9.11 -28.85
CA THR A 167 -5.17 9.31 -27.46
C THR A 167 -4.38 8.11 -26.93
N VAL A 168 -3.21 8.38 -26.37
CA VAL A 168 -2.46 7.39 -25.59
C VAL A 168 -2.63 7.65 -24.10
N VAL A 169 -3.01 6.61 -23.35
CA VAL A 169 -3.17 6.65 -21.89
C VAL A 169 -1.99 5.92 -21.25
N VAL A 170 -1.23 6.62 -20.42
CA VAL A 170 -0.02 6.11 -19.76
C VAL A 170 -0.35 5.70 -18.33
N GLY A 171 -0.51 4.40 -18.09
CA GLY A 171 -0.90 3.81 -16.82
C GLY A 171 -2.38 3.40 -16.82
N SER A 172 -2.64 2.18 -16.35
CA SER A 172 -3.97 1.56 -16.37
C SER A 172 -4.70 1.59 -15.02
N GLY A 173 -4.21 2.41 -14.08
CA GLY A 173 -4.75 2.51 -12.72
C GLY A 173 -6.14 3.14 -12.65
N ALA A 174 -6.56 3.49 -11.43
CA ALA A 174 -7.90 3.99 -11.12
C ALA A 174 -8.39 5.13 -12.04
N GLY A 175 -7.50 6.04 -12.44
CA GLY A 175 -7.90 7.13 -13.33
C GLY A 175 -7.70 6.81 -14.83
N GLY A 176 -6.55 6.25 -15.21
CA GLY A 176 -6.25 5.97 -16.61
C GLY A 176 -7.24 5.00 -17.27
N ALA A 177 -7.67 3.97 -16.55
CA ALA A 177 -8.67 3.04 -17.06
C ALA A 177 -10.00 3.73 -17.37
N VAL A 178 -10.45 4.65 -16.51
CA VAL A 178 -11.67 5.44 -16.72
C VAL A 178 -11.57 6.29 -17.98
N VAL A 179 -10.48 7.06 -18.12
CA VAL A 179 -10.29 7.91 -19.31
C VAL A 179 -10.26 7.07 -20.59
N ALA A 180 -9.60 5.92 -20.56
CA ALA A 180 -9.56 5.03 -21.71
C ALA A 180 -10.95 4.50 -22.10
N ALA A 181 -11.77 4.10 -21.12
CA ALA A 181 -13.13 3.63 -21.37
C ALA A 181 -14.00 4.72 -22.00
N GLU A 182 -14.03 5.89 -21.36
CA GLU A 182 -14.86 7.01 -21.79
C GLU A 182 -14.50 7.50 -23.20
N LEU A 183 -13.21 7.55 -23.54
CA LEU A 183 -12.78 7.98 -24.87
C LEU A 183 -12.99 6.90 -25.94
N ALA A 184 -12.74 5.63 -25.62
CA ALA A 184 -12.97 4.53 -26.57
C ALA A 184 -14.46 4.36 -26.89
N GLU A 185 -15.34 4.45 -25.89
CA GLU A 185 -16.79 4.40 -26.09
C GLU A 185 -17.33 5.60 -26.89
N ALA A 186 -16.62 6.73 -26.84
CA ALA A 186 -16.90 7.89 -27.70
C ALA A 186 -16.32 7.75 -29.12
N GLY A 187 -15.70 6.62 -29.45
CA GLY A 187 -15.17 6.31 -30.79
C GLY A 187 -13.74 6.79 -31.06
N HIS A 188 -13.01 7.27 -30.05
CA HIS A 188 -11.59 7.60 -30.22
C HIS A 188 -10.74 6.32 -30.34
N ASP A 189 -9.71 6.35 -31.18
CA ASP A 189 -8.68 5.32 -31.17
C ASP A 189 -7.77 5.51 -29.95
N VAL A 190 -7.81 4.54 -29.02
CA VAL A 190 -7.12 4.60 -27.73
C VAL A 190 -6.11 3.47 -27.59
N ILE A 191 -4.90 3.84 -27.13
CA ILE A 191 -3.91 2.86 -26.66
C ILE A 191 -3.63 3.09 -25.17
N ILE A 192 -3.81 2.04 -24.36
CA ILE A 192 -3.41 1.99 -22.95
C ILE A 192 -2.00 1.38 -22.87
N VAL A 193 -1.11 2.01 -22.11
CA VAL A 193 0.26 1.51 -21.87
C VAL A 193 0.47 1.33 -20.37
N GLU A 194 0.77 0.10 -19.94
CA GLU A 194 1.00 -0.27 -18.55
C GLU A 194 2.40 -0.87 -18.37
N LYS A 195 3.11 -0.43 -17.32
CA LYS A 195 4.46 -0.93 -17.02
C LYS A 195 4.44 -2.34 -16.42
N GLY A 196 3.39 -2.68 -15.67
CA GLY A 196 3.23 -3.98 -15.03
C GLY A 196 2.65 -5.04 -15.95
N ALA A 197 2.65 -6.28 -15.48
CA ALA A 197 2.08 -7.42 -16.19
C ALA A 197 0.55 -7.45 -16.07
N TYR A 198 -0.11 -8.10 -17.03
CA TYR A 198 -1.47 -8.60 -16.86
C TYR A 198 -1.43 -9.93 -16.12
N VAL A 199 -2.16 -10.03 -15.00
CA VAL A 199 -2.35 -11.27 -14.26
C VAL A 199 -3.84 -11.61 -14.33
N PRO A 200 -4.25 -12.67 -15.05
CA PRO A 200 -5.64 -13.08 -15.12
C PRO A 200 -6.09 -13.67 -13.78
N GLU A 201 -7.40 -13.70 -13.54
CA GLU A 201 -7.95 -14.07 -12.24
C GLU A 201 -7.55 -15.48 -11.78
N ALA A 202 -7.44 -16.43 -12.72
CA ALA A 202 -7.00 -17.79 -12.48
C ALA A 202 -5.57 -17.88 -11.90
N GLU A 203 -4.74 -16.87 -12.16
CA GLU A 203 -3.34 -16.81 -11.72
C GLU A 203 -3.14 -16.06 -10.40
N PHE A 204 -4.18 -15.51 -9.78
CA PHE A 204 -4.08 -14.95 -8.44
C PHE A 204 -3.94 -16.06 -7.40
N THR A 205 -2.70 -16.49 -7.12
CA THR A 205 -2.41 -17.64 -6.27
C THR A 205 -2.73 -17.42 -4.80
N GLN A 206 -3.08 -16.19 -4.38
CA GLN A 206 -3.39 -15.82 -2.98
C GLN A 206 -2.21 -16.04 -2.02
N ARG A 207 -1.03 -16.30 -2.57
CA ARG A 207 0.22 -16.51 -1.85
C ARG A 207 0.91 -15.18 -1.61
N GLU A 208 1.10 -14.82 -0.34
CA GLU A 208 1.54 -13.48 0.05
C GLU A 208 2.83 -13.04 -0.66
N ALA A 209 3.90 -13.84 -0.58
CA ALA A 209 5.20 -13.46 -1.12
C ALA A 209 5.19 -13.39 -2.66
N GLU A 210 4.53 -14.35 -3.31
CA GLU A 210 4.40 -14.39 -4.77
C GLU A 210 3.59 -13.20 -5.29
N MET A 211 2.40 -12.98 -4.73
CA MET A 211 1.45 -11.97 -5.21
C MET A 211 1.92 -10.55 -4.88
N LEU A 212 2.52 -10.31 -3.70
CA LEU A 212 3.17 -9.03 -3.44
C LEU A 212 4.34 -8.79 -4.42
N GLY A 213 5.11 -9.82 -4.75
CA GLY A 213 6.21 -9.75 -5.70
C GLY A 213 5.78 -9.45 -7.14
N ARG A 214 4.61 -9.95 -7.55
CA ARG A 214 4.07 -9.77 -8.91
C ARG A 214 3.26 -8.48 -9.09
N LEU A 215 2.51 -8.06 -8.07
CA LEU A 215 1.46 -7.05 -8.23
C LEU A 215 1.82 -5.65 -7.71
N TYR A 216 2.90 -5.51 -6.94
CA TYR A 216 3.25 -4.25 -6.28
C TYR A 216 4.59 -3.68 -6.73
N GLU A 217 4.67 -2.35 -6.72
CA GLU A 217 5.89 -1.60 -6.98
C GLU A 217 7.01 -2.02 -6.04
N GLN A 218 8.18 -2.31 -6.60
CA GLN A 218 9.33 -2.82 -5.87
C GLN A 218 8.97 -3.98 -4.92
N ARG A 219 8.04 -4.86 -5.32
CA ARG A 219 7.64 -6.05 -4.56
C ARG A 219 7.11 -5.73 -3.16
N ALA A 220 6.40 -4.60 -3.03
CA ALA A 220 5.89 -4.06 -1.77
C ALA A 220 6.98 -3.64 -0.74
N ALA A 221 8.23 -3.49 -1.17
CA ALA A 221 9.34 -3.01 -0.34
C ALA A 221 9.63 -1.51 -0.49
N LEU A 222 8.79 -0.77 -1.23
CA LEU A 222 8.95 0.66 -1.45
C LEU A 222 8.78 1.45 -0.14
N THR A 223 9.71 2.36 0.15
CA THR A 223 9.68 3.19 1.37
C THR A 223 10.07 4.64 1.09
N SER A 224 9.71 5.56 2.01
CA SER A 224 10.29 6.90 2.02
C SER A 224 11.81 6.82 2.23
N SER A 225 12.58 7.82 1.78
CA SER A 225 14.06 7.77 1.85
C SER A 225 14.61 7.55 3.28
N ASN A 226 13.87 7.98 4.30
CA ASN A 226 14.21 7.75 5.71
C ASN A 226 13.69 6.41 6.28
N GLY A 227 13.02 5.58 5.48
CA GLY A 227 12.39 4.31 5.87
C GLY A 227 11.07 4.45 6.65
N GLY A 228 10.68 5.69 6.98
CA GLY A 228 9.62 5.96 7.96
C GLY A 228 8.22 5.55 7.54
N VAL A 229 7.92 5.48 6.23
CA VAL A 229 6.63 5.04 5.70
C VAL A 229 6.86 4.02 4.58
N THR A 230 6.22 2.85 4.67
CA THR A 230 6.18 1.84 3.60
C THR A 230 5.00 2.12 2.66
N MET A 231 5.21 2.02 1.35
CA MET A 231 4.18 2.30 0.33
C MET A 231 3.76 1.03 -0.39
N PHE A 232 2.45 0.79 -0.41
CA PHE A 232 1.80 -0.26 -1.17
C PHE A 232 1.18 0.36 -2.42
N ALA A 233 1.95 0.41 -3.51
CA ALA A 233 1.50 0.89 -4.81
C ALA A 233 1.39 -0.28 -5.79
N GLY A 234 0.24 -0.43 -6.47
CA GLY A 234 0.07 -1.47 -7.49
C GLY A 234 0.92 -1.22 -8.73
N SER A 235 1.54 -2.28 -9.26
CA SER A 235 2.36 -2.29 -10.49
C SER A 235 1.99 -3.48 -11.36
N CYS A 236 0.72 -3.52 -11.77
CA CYS A 236 0.11 -4.52 -12.65
C CYS A 236 -1.01 -3.84 -13.45
N LEU A 237 -1.56 -4.52 -14.47
CA LEU A 237 -2.74 -4.02 -15.18
C LEU A 237 -3.89 -3.77 -14.20
N GLY A 238 -4.51 -2.58 -14.28
CA GLY A 238 -5.49 -2.07 -13.32
C GLY A 238 -4.88 -1.31 -12.11
N GLY A 239 -3.56 -1.35 -11.95
CA GLY A 239 -2.82 -0.65 -10.90
C GLY A 239 -3.35 -0.92 -9.49
N GLY A 240 -3.49 0.13 -8.69
CA GLY A 240 -4.03 0.03 -7.32
C GLY A 240 -5.43 -0.59 -7.23
N THR A 241 -6.26 -0.50 -8.28
CA THR A 241 -7.62 -1.08 -8.25
C THR A 241 -7.60 -2.60 -8.29
N THR A 242 -6.55 -3.22 -8.83
CA THR A 242 -6.36 -4.67 -8.83
C THR A 242 -6.05 -5.21 -7.44
N VAL A 243 -5.37 -4.42 -6.61
CA VAL A 243 -4.85 -4.84 -5.30
C VAL A 243 -5.48 -4.15 -4.08
N ASN A 244 -6.41 -3.22 -4.27
CA ASN A 244 -7.12 -2.61 -3.15
C ASN A 244 -8.19 -3.55 -2.55
N TRP A 245 -8.79 -3.13 -1.45
CA TRP A 245 -9.65 -3.94 -0.60
C TRP A 245 -11.15 -3.77 -0.88
N ALA A 246 -11.50 -3.30 -2.08
CA ALA A 246 -12.85 -3.04 -2.56
C ALA A 246 -13.66 -1.94 -1.84
N GLY A 247 -13.17 -1.35 -0.74
CA GLY A 247 -13.82 -0.22 -0.09
C GLY A 247 -13.92 0.99 -1.03
N ALA A 248 -15.14 1.49 -1.22
CA ALA A 248 -15.51 2.51 -2.19
C ALA A 248 -16.18 3.69 -1.48
N PHE A 249 -15.36 4.67 -1.11
CA PHE A 249 -15.82 5.85 -0.38
C PHE A 249 -16.10 6.98 -1.34
N ARG A 250 -17.31 7.51 -1.27
CA ARG A 250 -17.62 8.80 -1.88
C ARG A 250 -16.78 9.88 -1.21
N THR A 251 -16.18 10.77 -2.02
CA THR A 251 -15.46 11.94 -1.48
C THR A 251 -16.42 12.77 -0.63
N PRO A 252 -16.11 13.06 0.65
CA PRO A 252 -17.00 13.83 1.51
C PRO A 252 -17.24 15.25 0.98
N ASP A 253 -18.45 15.76 1.13
CA ASP A 253 -18.83 17.08 0.58
C ASP A 253 -17.98 18.22 1.16
N TYR A 254 -17.61 18.15 2.43
CA TYR A 254 -16.72 19.15 3.07
C TYR A 254 -15.30 19.15 2.47
N ILE A 255 -14.83 18.01 1.96
CA ILE A 255 -13.56 17.89 1.23
C ILE A 255 -13.69 18.49 -0.16
N LEU A 256 -14.78 18.18 -0.88
CA LEU A 256 -15.06 18.78 -2.20
C LEU A 256 -15.18 20.30 -2.11
N GLN A 257 -15.84 20.81 -1.07
CA GLN A 257 -15.94 22.25 -0.80
C GLN A 257 -14.58 22.89 -0.49
N GLN A 258 -13.74 22.20 0.30
CA GLN A 258 -12.36 22.64 0.57
C GLN A 258 -11.55 22.70 -0.72
N TRP A 259 -11.61 21.66 -1.56
CA TRP A 259 -10.92 21.65 -2.84
C TRP A 259 -11.38 22.80 -3.74
N ALA A 260 -12.69 22.97 -3.91
CA ALA A 260 -13.29 24.02 -4.73
C ALA A 260 -12.81 25.42 -4.34
N SER A 261 -12.83 25.71 -3.04
CA SER A 261 -12.47 27.03 -2.51
C SER A 261 -10.95 27.25 -2.42
N ALA A 262 -10.21 26.38 -1.73
CA ALA A 262 -8.79 26.57 -1.43
C ALA A 262 -7.88 26.43 -2.66
N HIS A 263 -8.31 25.69 -3.68
CA HIS A 263 -7.53 25.46 -4.91
C HIS A 263 -8.14 26.15 -6.14
N HIS A 264 -9.21 26.95 -5.97
CA HIS A 264 -9.91 27.66 -7.05
C HIS A 264 -10.34 26.72 -8.19
N VAL A 265 -11.05 25.64 -7.83
CA VAL A 265 -11.54 24.58 -8.73
C VAL A 265 -13.03 24.35 -8.48
N PRO A 266 -13.90 25.33 -8.79
CA PRO A 266 -15.32 25.31 -8.39
C PRO A 266 -16.11 24.12 -8.95
N HIS A 267 -15.61 23.44 -9.99
CA HIS A 267 -16.27 22.29 -10.58
C HIS A 267 -16.49 21.12 -9.60
N PHE A 268 -15.64 20.96 -8.56
CA PHE A 268 -15.81 19.88 -7.58
C PHE A 268 -17.15 19.91 -6.84
N THR A 269 -17.83 21.07 -6.82
CA THR A 269 -19.14 21.25 -6.16
C THR A 269 -20.28 21.43 -7.16
N THR A 270 -20.06 21.16 -8.45
CA THR A 270 -21.11 21.32 -9.48
C THR A 270 -21.85 20.01 -9.76
N PRO A 271 -23.08 20.08 -10.31
CA PRO A 271 -23.81 18.89 -10.74
C PRO A 271 -23.07 18.03 -11.77
N GLU A 272 -22.19 18.62 -12.59
CA GLU A 272 -21.37 17.90 -13.58
C GLU A 272 -20.38 16.94 -12.90
N TYR A 273 -19.73 17.41 -11.84
CA TYR A 273 -18.82 16.57 -11.07
C TYR A 273 -19.59 15.53 -10.26
N GLN A 274 -20.78 15.89 -9.76
CA GLN A 274 -21.67 14.93 -9.11
C GLN A 274 -22.02 13.76 -10.02
N ARG A 275 -22.44 14.03 -11.27
CA ARG A 275 -22.67 13.00 -12.29
C ARG A 275 -21.44 12.12 -12.55
N SER A 276 -20.23 12.68 -12.41
CA SER A 276 -18.99 11.93 -12.57
C SER A 276 -18.73 10.97 -11.41
N ILE A 277 -19.09 11.34 -10.19
CA ILE A 277 -19.06 10.43 -9.03
C ILE A 277 -20.08 9.30 -9.24
N ASP A 278 -21.30 9.65 -9.64
CA ASP A 278 -22.39 8.67 -9.79
C ASP A 278 -22.09 7.67 -10.92
N ALA A 279 -21.58 8.14 -12.07
CA ALA A 279 -21.21 7.29 -13.19
C ALA A 279 -20.13 6.25 -12.85
N VAL A 280 -19.11 6.64 -12.07
CA VAL A 280 -18.05 5.68 -11.69
C VAL A 280 -18.48 4.75 -10.56
N ALA A 281 -19.38 5.20 -9.68
CA ALA A 281 -20.00 4.35 -8.66
C ALA A 281 -20.91 3.29 -9.30
N GLU A 282 -21.73 3.69 -10.27
CA GLU A 282 -22.58 2.79 -11.06
C GLU A 282 -21.74 1.79 -11.84
N ALA A 283 -20.72 2.24 -12.59
CA ALA A 283 -19.83 1.34 -13.33
C ALA A 283 -19.07 0.34 -12.44
N GLY A 284 -18.85 0.69 -11.16
CA GLY A 284 -18.21 -0.17 -10.17
C GLY A 284 -19.16 -1.05 -9.37
N HIS A 285 -20.48 -1.00 -9.63
CA HIS A 285 -21.51 -1.63 -8.81
C HIS A 285 -21.33 -1.32 -7.32
N VAL A 286 -21.05 -0.04 -7.00
CA VAL A 286 -20.79 0.36 -5.62
C VAL A 286 -22.08 0.28 -4.80
N GLY A 287 -22.07 -0.57 -3.78
CA GLY A 287 -23.23 -0.77 -2.92
C GLY A 287 -22.87 -1.32 -1.54
N THR A 288 -23.86 -1.45 -0.67
CA THR A 288 -23.68 -2.01 0.69
C THR A 288 -24.21 -3.44 0.84
N ASP A 289 -24.95 -3.94 -0.15
CA ASP A 289 -25.58 -5.27 -0.15
C ASP A 289 -24.59 -6.40 0.08
N GLU A 290 -23.36 -6.25 -0.45
CA GLU A 290 -22.29 -7.23 -0.31
C GLU A 290 -21.28 -6.90 0.79
N SER A 291 -21.68 -6.25 1.89
CA SER A 291 -20.76 -5.81 2.96
C SER A 291 -20.97 -6.51 4.31
N PRO A 292 -21.02 -7.86 4.39
CA PRO A 292 -21.19 -8.55 5.66
C PRO A 292 -19.96 -8.39 6.55
N HIS A 293 -20.18 -8.25 7.86
CA HIS A 293 -19.08 -8.21 8.82
C HIS A 293 -18.50 -9.60 9.04
N ASN A 294 -17.17 -9.72 8.90
CA ASN A 294 -16.42 -10.76 9.60
C ASN A 294 -16.26 -10.37 11.09
N PHE A 295 -15.70 -11.25 11.91
CA PHE A 295 -15.53 -10.98 13.34
C PHE A 295 -14.72 -9.70 13.63
N GLN A 296 -13.71 -9.39 12.82
CA GLN A 296 -12.87 -8.20 12.98
C GLN A 296 -13.66 -6.91 12.70
N ASN A 297 -14.46 -6.87 11.65
CA ASN A 297 -15.33 -5.73 11.32
C ASN A 297 -16.45 -5.58 12.32
N GLN A 298 -17.04 -6.69 12.77
CA GLN A 298 -18.05 -6.66 13.84
C GLN A 298 -17.47 -6.09 15.13
N ALA A 299 -16.23 -6.45 15.49
CA ALA A 299 -15.59 -5.90 16.66
C ALA A 299 -15.33 -4.38 16.55
N LEU A 300 -14.97 -3.88 15.36
CA LEU A 300 -14.88 -2.42 15.14
C LEU A 300 -16.25 -1.76 15.34
N TRP A 301 -17.30 -2.36 14.78
CA TRP A 301 -18.68 -1.90 14.90
C TRP A 301 -19.13 -1.84 16.36
N ASP A 302 -19.08 -2.96 17.08
CA ASP A 302 -19.53 -3.10 18.46
C ASP A 302 -18.72 -2.19 19.40
N GLY A 303 -17.40 -2.18 19.24
CA GLY A 303 -16.51 -1.36 20.07
C GLY A 303 -16.71 0.14 19.87
N ALA A 304 -16.97 0.58 18.64
CA ALA A 304 -17.28 1.98 18.35
C ALA A 304 -18.64 2.37 18.93
N GLN A 305 -19.68 1.54 18.75
CA GLN A 305 -21.01 1.79 19.31
C GLN A 305 -21.00 1.82 20.84
N ALA A 306 -20.30 0.89 21.49
CA ALA A 306 -20.17 0.86 22.95
C ALA A 306 -19.52 2.13 23.54
N LEU A 307 -18.70 2.82 22.75
CA LEU A 307 -18.07 4.10 23.12
C LEU A 307 -18.87 5.34 22.66
N GLY A 308 -20.02 5.14 22.00
CA GLY A 308 -20.83 6.23 21.45
C GLY A 308 -20.22 6.90 20.21
N TYR A 309 -19.30 6.25 19.51
CA TYR A 309 -18.70 6.77 18.29
C TYR A 309 -19.55 6.45 17.05
N ALA A 310 -19.52 7.35 16.08
CA ALA A 310 -20.15 7.14 14.79
C ALA A 310 -19.40 6.05 14.02
N VAL A 311 -20.14 5.02 13.62
CA VAL A 311 -19.68 3.91 12.78
C VAL A 311 -20.66 3.70 11.63
N GLN A 312 -20.13 3.33 10.46
CA GLN A 312 -20.90 3.20 9.23
C GLN A 312 -20.46 1.97 8.44
N LEU A 313 -21.37 1.46 7.60
CA LEU A 313 -21.03 0.46 6.60
C LEU A 313 -20.19 1.10 5.51
N ILE A 314 -19.14 0.40 5.08
CA ILE A 314 -18.34 0.78 3.92
C ILE A 314 -19.00 0.19 2.69
N ALA A 315 -19.38 1.05 1.73
CA ALA A 315 -19.81 0.59 0.41
C ALA A 315 -18.64 -0.06 -0.34
N ARG A 316 -18.92 -1.09 -1.14
CA ARG A 316 -17.92 -1.90 -1.83
C ARG A 316 -18.21 -2.00 -3.31
N ASN A 317 -17.16 -2.03 -4.14
CA ASN A 317 -17.26 -2.26 -5.58
C ASN A 317 -17.19 -3.76 -5.90
N THR A 318 -18.24 -4.51 -5.60
CA THR A 318 -18.30 -5.95 -5.81
C THR A 318 -19.59 -6.39 -6.50
N ASP A 319 -19.53 -7.51 -7.21
CA ASP A 319 -20.65 -8.14 -7.89
C ASP A 319 -20.56 -9.66 -7.70
N GLY A 320 -21.58 -10.25 -7.09
CA GLY A 320 -21.67 -11.68 -6.81
C GLY A 320 -20.61 -12.22 -5.83
N CYS A 321 -20.02 -11.37 -4.99
CA CYS A 321 -18.99 -11.76 -4.03
C CYS A 321 -19.54 -12.76 -2.98
N GLN A 322 -20.79 -12.60 -2.54
CA GLN A 322 -21.39 -13.49 -1.55
C GLN A 322 -21.78 -14.85 -2.15
N GLN A 323 -22.30 -14.85 -3.39
CA GLN A 323 -22.84 -16.05 -4.06
C GLN A 323 -21.74 -16.99 -4.56
N ALA A 324 -20.52 -16.48 -4.78
CA ALA A 324 -19.38 -17.27 -5.26
C ALA A 324 -18.82 -18.30 -4.24
N GLY A 325 -19.56 -18.68 -3.19
CA GLY A 325 -19.08 -19.56 -2.10
C GLY A 325 -17.89 -18.96 -1.33
N SER A 326 -17.66 -17.65 -1.50
CA SER A 326 -16.36 -17.01 -1.33
C SER A 326 -16.23 -16.21 -0.03
N CYS A 327 -17.13 -16.41 0.94
CA CYS A 327 -17.01 -15.71 2.23
C CYS A 327 -15.71 -16.11 2.97
N GLN A 328 -15.17 -17.32 2.74
CA GLN A 328 -13.81 -17.71 3.15
C GLN A 328 -12.70 -17.12 2.24
N ALA A 329 -13.02 -16.69 1.01
CA ALA A 329 -12.11 -16.09 0.02
C ALA A 329 -11.99 -14.55 0.10
N CYS A 330 -12.91 -13.88 0.78
CA CYS A 330 -13.08 -12.44 0.67
C CYS A 330 -11.94 -11.63 1.35
N GLY A 331 -11.01 -12.30 2.06
CA GLY A 331 -9.86 -11.66 2.69
C GLY A 331 -8.62 -11.47 1.81
N TYR A 332 -8.64 -11.95 0.56
CA TYR A 332 -7.45 -12.04 -0.28
C TYR A 332 -7.33 -10.95 -1.36
N CYS A 333 -8.22 -9.95 -1.41
CA CYS A 333 -8.25 -9.00 -2.55
C CYS A 333 -6.97 -8.17 -2.70
N LEU A 334 -6.10 -8.09 -1.67
CA LEU A 334 -4.78 -7.50 -1.79
C LEU A 334 -3.83 -8.27 -2.72
N PHE A 335 -4.12 -9.54 -2.99
CA PHE A 335 -3.36 -10.41 -3.89
C PHE A 335 -4.07 -10.63 -5.22
N GLY A 336 -5.03 -9.75 -5.54
CA GLY A 336 -5.94 -9.92 -6.67
C GLY A 336 -7.18 -10.73 -6.30
N CYS A 337 -8.29 -10.42 -6.95
CA CYS A 337 -9.56 -11.09 -6.71
C CYS A 337 -9.66 -12.32 -7.61
N ARG A 338 -9.32 -13.51 -7.08
CA ARG A 338 -9.39 -14.75 -7.84
C ARG A 338 -10.80 -15.03 -8.39
N SER A 339 -11.86 -14.75 -7.62
CA SER A 339 -13.25 -14.96 -8.07
C SER A 339 -13.71 -14.01 -9.19
N GLY A 340 -13.00 -12.90 -9.43
CA GLY A 340 -13.43 -11.85 -10.35
C GLY A 340 -14.64 -11.04 -9.86
N ALA A 341 -15.07 -11.21 -8.61
CA ALA A 341 -16.21 -10.49 -8.03
C ALA A 341 -15.91 -9.01 -7.77
N LYS A 342 -14.65 -8.66 -7.47
CA LYS A 342 -14.25 -7.26 -7.26
C LYS A 342 -14.27 -6.50 -8.60
N GLN A 343 -15.08 -5.46 -8.65
CA GLN A 343 -15.25 -4.57 -9.81
C GLN A 343 -14.13 -3.52 -9.89
N GLY A 344 -12.87 -3.99 -9.85
CA GLY A 344 -11.68 -3.18 -10.13
C GLY A 344 -11.53 -2.86 -11.61
N GLY A 345 -10.51 -2.08 -11.98
CA GLY A 345 -10.31 -1.57 -13.34
C GLY A 345 -10.26 -2.63 -14.43
N LEU A 346 -9.80 -3.86 -14.10
CA LEU A 346 -9.81 -5.00 -15.03
C LEU A 346 -11.23 -5.36 -15.50
N ARG A 347 -12.21 -5.39 -14.59
CA ARG A 347 -13.59 -5.85 -14.87
C ARG A 347 -14.51 -4.73 -15.33
N THR A 348 -14.20 -3.49 -14.95
CA THR A 348 -14.99 -2.31 -15.26
C THR A 348 -14.43 -1.61 -16.49
N HIS A 349 -13.51 -0.67 -16.30
CA HIS A 349 -13.16 0.30 -17.33
C HIS A 349 -12.21 -0.25 -18.40
N ILE A 350 -11.23 -1.10 -18.07
CA ILE A 350 -10.31 -1.66 -19.09
C ILE A 350 -11.06 -2.61 -20.02
N TRP A 351 -11.95 -3.43 -19.46
CA TRP A 351 -12.83 -4.30 -20.25
C TRP A 351 -13.77 -3.49 -21.16
N ARG A 352 -14.42 -2.44 -20.64
CA ARG A 352 -15.22 -1.49 -21.42
C ARG A 352 -14.43 -0.85 -22.56
N ALA A 353 -13.22 -0.35 -22.27
CA ALA A 353 -12.35 0.28 -23.26
C ALA A 353 -11.98 -0.70 -24.39
N GLN A 354 -11.56 -1.92 -24.03
CA GLN A 354 -11.13 -2.91 -25.03
C GLN A 354 -12.29 -3.42 -25.89
N ASN A 355 -13.47 -3.61 -25.32
CA ASN A 355 -14.67 -3.95 -26.09
C ASN A 355 -15.12 -2.82 -27.04
N SER A 356 -14.69 -1.59 -26.76
CA SER A 356 -14.89 -0.43 -27.63
C SER A 356 -13.70 -0.20 -28.58
N GLY A 357 -12.79 -1.18 -28.72
CA GLY A 357 -11.68 -1.15 -29.67
C GLY A 357 -10.34 -0.64 -29.13
N ALA A 358 -10.24 -0.27 -27.84
CA ALA A 358 -8.97 0.16 -27.28
C ALA A 358 -7.93 -0.97 -27.26
N ARG A 359 -6.68 -0.63 -27.56
CA ARG A 359 -5.54 -1.56 -27.53
C ARG A 359 -4.78 -1.42 -26.22
N VAL A 360 -4.27 -2.52 -25.68
CA VAL A 360 -3.61 -2.54 -24.36
C VAL A 360 -2.21 -3.14 -24.47
N LEU A 361 -1.17 -2.36 -24.15
CA LEU A 361 0.20 -2.85 -24.00
C LEU A 361 0.54 -2.98 -22.52
N VAL A 362 1.07 -4.14 -22.13
CA VAL A 362 1.58 -4.43 -20.77
C VAL A 362 3.07 -4.78 -20.82
N ASP A 363 3.71 -4.82 -19.65
CA ASP A 363 5.17 -4.92 -19.52
C ASP A 363 5.89 -3.84 -20.36
N ALA A 364 5.26 -2.66 -20.45
CA ALA A 364 5.59 -1.60 -21.39
C ALA A 364 5.83 -0.30 -20.62
N ASN A 365 7.09 0.09 -20.47
CA ASN A 365 7.47 1.25 -19.68
C ASN A 365 7.62 2.50 -20.56
N VAL A 366 6.75 3.50 -20.34
CA VAL A 366 6.85 4.79 -21.02
C VAL A 366 8.08 5.56 -20.52
N GLN A 367 9.03 5.77 -21.42
CA GLN A 367 10.29 6.44 -21.14
C GLN A 367 10.11 7.96 -21.07
N ARG A 368 9.37 8.52 -22.03
CA ARG A 368 9.07 9.96 -22.13
C ARG A 368 7.82 10.23 -22.98
N VAL A 369 7.18 11.36 -22.71
CA VAL A 369 6.22 12.02 -23.58
C VAL A 369 6.99 12.75 -24.70
N LEU A 370 6.50 12.62 -25.92
CA LEU A 370 7.03 13.28 -27.11
C LEU A 370 6.26 14.58 -27.34
N LEU A 371 6.99 15.65 -27.64
CA LEU A 371 6.42 16.98 -27.88
C LEU A 371 6.88 17.53 -29.24
N GLN A 372 5.98 18.24 -29.91
CA GLN A 372 6.29 19.03 -31.10
C GLN A 372 5.76 20.46 -30.87
N ARG A 373 6.65 21.44 -30.83
CA ARG A 373 6.30 22.87 -30.59
C ARG A 373 5.40 23.08 -29.35
N GLY A 374 5.69 22.36 -28.26
CA GLY A 374 4.94 22.43 -27.00
C GLY A 374 3.58 21.70 -27.00
N GLN A 375 3.25 20.95 -28.06
CA GLN A 375 2.06 20.10 -28.18
C GLN A 375 2.47 18.62 -28.02
N ALA A 376 1.61 17.81 -27.40
CA ALA A 376 1.75 16.36 -27.38
C ALA A 376 1.84 15.78 -28.80
N ALA A 377 2.83 14.92 -29.02
CA ALA A 377 3.05 14.20 -30.28
C ALA A 377 3.10 12.67 -30.09
N GLY A 378 2.90 12.19 -28.87
CA GLY A 378 2.90 10.78 -28.53
C GLY A 378 3.78 10.42 -27.34
N VAL A 379 4.20 9.15 -27.28
CA VAL A 379 5.08 8.63 -26.23
C VAL A 379 6.12 7.66 -26.82
N LEU A 380 7.28 7.61 -26.15
CA LEU A 380 8.30 6.58 -26.38
C LEU A 380 8.19 5.52 -25.29
N VAL A 381 8.06 4.26 -25.70
CA VAL A 381 7.81 3.11 -24.82
C VAL A 381 8.90 2.07 -25.02
N GLN A 382 9.31 1.43 -23.92
CA GLN A 382 10.17 0.26 -23.91
C GLN A 382 9.35 -0.97 -23.50
N GLN A 383 9.23 -1.97 -24.37
CA GLN A 383 8.57 -3.25 -24.08
C GLN A 383 9.57 -4.39 -24.30
N GLY A 384 10.10 -4.98 -23.23
CA GLY A 384 11.24 -5.90 -23.32
C GLY A 384 12.42 -5.22 -24.03
N ALA A 385 12.92 -5.82 -25.12
CA ALA A 385 13.95 -5.21 -25.97
C ALA A 385 13.39 -4.22 -27.02
N ALA A 386 12.10 -4.30 -27.33
CA ALA A 386 11.48 -3.50 -28.39
C ALA A 386 11.24 -2.05 -27.96
N ARG A 387 11.59 -1.12 -28.85
CA ARG A 387 11.26 0.30 -28.73
C ARG A 387 9.99 0.60 -29.52
N VAL A 388 8.92 0.96 -28.83
CA VAL A 388 7.64 1.30 -29.44
C VAL A 388 7.44 2.81 -29.38
N THR A 389 7.22 3.43 -30.54
CA THR A 389 6.82 4.83 -30.63
C THR A 389 5.32 4.89 -30.91
N ILE A 390 4.56 5.51 -30.00
CA ILE A 390 3.12 5.68 -30.17
C ILE A 390 2.86 7.14 -30.49
N HIS A 391 2.42 7.44 -31.70
CA HIS A 391 2.04 8.77 -32.13
C HIS A 391 0.59 9.07 -31.73
N ALA A 392 0.39 10.18 -31.03
CA ALA A 392 -0.92 10.64 -30.61
C ALA A 392 -0.92 12.16 -30.42
N ARG A 393 -2.05 12.82 -30.73
CA ARG A 393 -2.21 14.27 -30.48
C ARG A 393 -2.59 14.57 -29.03
N ARG A 394 -3.06 13.56 -28.30
CA ARG A 394 -3.42 13.62 -26.88
C ARG A 394 -2.67 12.54 -26.10
N VAL A 395 -2.10 12.93 -24.96
CA VAL A 395 -1.42 12.04 -24.03
C VAL A 395 -2.05 12.24 -22.66
N VAL A 396 -2.63 11.19 -22.09
CA VAL A 396 -3.18 11.21 -20.73
C VAL A 396 -2.21 10.46 -19.83
N VAL A 397 -1.55 11.18 -18.93
CA VAL A 397 -0.63 10.61 -17.96
C VAL A 397 -1.40 10.19 -16.70
N ALA A 398 -1.39 8.90 -16.41
CA ALA A 398 -2.05 8.27 -15.28
C ALA A 398 -1.12 7.24 -14.59
N ALA A 399 0.17 7.58 -14.46
CA ALA A 399 1.22 6.69 -13.94
C ALA A 399 1.25 6.60 -12.39
N GLY A 400 0.30 7.25 -11.71
CA GLY A 400 0.20 7.34 -10.26
C GLY A 400 1.06 8.46 -9.67
N ALA A 401 0.72 8.92 -8.47
CA ALA A 401 1.37 10.07 -7.82
C ALA A 401 2.88 9.92 -7.61
N LEU A 402 3.41 8.70 -7.63
CA LEU A 402 4.85 8.47 -7.52
C LEU A 402 5.57 8.61 -8.88
N HIS A 403 5.02 8.04 -9.96
CA HIS A 403 5.71 8.00 -11.26
C HIS A 403 5.30 9.10 -12.23
N THR A 404 4.12 9.70 -12.10
CA THR A 404 3.69 10.84 -12.93
C THR A 404 4.70 11.99 -12.92
N PRO A 405 5.15 12.53 -11.76
CA PRO A 405 6.17 13.57 -11.77
C PRO A 405 7.50 13.10 -12.38
N ALA A 406 7.90 11.85 -12.13
CA ALA A 406 9.13 11.27 -12.70
C ALA A 406 9.08 11.20 -14.24
N LEU A 407 7.97 10.75 -14.80
CA LEU A 407 7.76 10.71 -16.24
C LEU A 407 7.78 12.11 -16.86
N LEU A 408 7.06 13.06 -16.26
CA LEU A 408 7.03 14.44 -16.75
C LEU A 408 8.43 15.07 -16.73
N TRP A 409 9.23 14.84 -15.68
CA TRP A 409 10.62 15.31 -15.66
C TRP A 409 11.49 14.70 -16.75
N ARG A 410 11.41 13.38 -16.97
CA ARG A 410 12.15 12.70 -18.07
C ARG A 410 11.71 13.19 -19.45
N SER A 411 10.51 13.75 -19.55
CA SER A 411 9.94 14.32 -20.77
C SER A 411 10.32 15.80 -21.00
N GLY A 412 11.17 16.37 -20.14
CA GLY A 412 11.55 17.79 -20.22
C GLY A 412 10.50 18.76 -19.70
N LEU A 413 9.36 18.27 -19.20
CA LEU A 413 8.29 19.09 -18.64
C LEU A 413 8.64 19.50 -17.21
N ARG A 414 8.45 20.78 -16.88
CA ARG A 414 8.87 21.37 -15.60
C ARG A 414 7.79 22.29 -15.06
N HIS A 415 7.65 22.29 -13.74
CA HIS A 415 6.86 23.24 -12.98
C HIS A 415 7.41 23.28 -11.54
N ALA A 416 7.42 24.43 -10.87
CA ALA A 416 8.02 24.59 -9.54
C ALA A 416 7.34 23.73 -8.44
N GLN A 417 6.08 23.35 -8.68
CA GLN A 417 5.28 22.52 -7.78
C GLN A 417 5.18 21.05 -8.20
N LEU A 418 5.75 20.67 -9.34
CA LEU A 418 5.74 19.27 -9.79
C LEU A 418 6.53 18.41 -8.79
N GLY A 419 5.94 17.30 -8.36
CA GLY A 419 6.50 16.39 -7.35
C GLY A 419 6.31 16.84 -5.90
N ARG A 420 5.89 18.09 -5.65
CA ARG A 420 5.59 18.58 -4.30
C ARG A 420 4.16 18.21 -3.90
N ASN A 421 3.82 18.38 -2.62
CA ASN A 421 2.46 18.16 -2.11
C ASN A 421 2.05 16.66 -2.15
N LEU A 422 2.98 15.74 -1.88
CA LEU A 422 2.65 14.32 -1.78
C LEU A 422 1.91 14.04 -0.47
N TYR A 423 0.62 13.73 -0.55
CA TYR A 423 -0.16 13.22 0.57
C TYR A 423 -0.20 11.69 0.55
N LEU A 424 -0.11 11.07 1.74
CA LEU A 424 0.09 9.64 1.87
C LEU A 424 -1.00 8.89 2.64
N HIS A 425 -1.90 9.58 3.34
CA HIS A 425 -2.66 8.97 4.43
C HIS A 425 -1.77 8.07 5.33
N PRO A 426 -0.79 8.62 6.06
CA PRO A 426 0.08 7.81 6.92
C PRO A 426 -0.77 6.96 7.88
N THR A 427 -0.55 5.66 7.86
CA THR A 427 -1.39 4.68 8.58
C THR A 427 -0.55 3.85 9.55
N LEU A 428 -1.10 3.55 10.71
CA LEU A 428 -0.56 2.55 11.64
C LEU A 428 -1.63 1.51 11.99
N ALA A 429 -1.18 0.33 12.44
CA ALA A 429 -2.07 -0.74 12.90
C ALA A 429 -1.96 -0.95 14.41
N VAL A 430 -3.08 -1.13 15.08
CA VAL A 430 -3.19 -1.65 16.44
C VAL A 430 -3.79 -3.05 16.33
N ALA A 431 -3.16 -4.04 16.94
CA ALA A 431 -3.70 -5.39 17.00
C ALA A 431 -4.27 -5.66 18.40
N ALA A 432 -5.19 -6.61 18.50
CA ALA A 432 -5.75 -7.04 19.78
C ALA A 432 -6.09 -8.52 19.76
N ASP A 433 -5.90 -9.13 20.92
CA ASP A 433 -6.28 -10.51 21.18
C ASP A 433 -7.66 -10.57 21.84
N TYR A 434 -8.58 -11.32 21.24
CA TYR A 434 -9.97 -11.43 21.68
C TYR A 434 -10.29 -12.67 22.52
N GLY A 435 -9.34 -13.56 22.81
CA GLY A 435 -9.70 -14.79 23.54
C GLY A 435 -10.23 -15.91 22.65
N ARG A 436 -10.75 -15.57 21.47
CA ARG A 436 -11.53 -16.44 20.59
C ARG A 436 -11.07 -16.32 19.13
N PRO A 437 -11.32 -17.31 18.26
CA PRO A 437 -11.00 -17.21 16.85
C PRO A 437 -11.64 -15.97 16.21
N MET A 438 -10.79 -15.13 15.62
CA MET A 438 -11.15 -13.94 14.84
C MET A 438 -10.96 -14.18 13.34
N ARG A 439 -9.92 -14.95 12.97
CA ARG A 439 -9.55 -15.31 11.59
C ARG A 439 -9.67 -14.11 10.65
N ALA A 440 -8.96 -13.04 10.98
CA ALA A 440 -9.04 -11.76 10.28
C ALA A 440 -8.62 -11.82 8.79
N TRP A 441 -8.11 -12.96 8.32
CA TRP A 441 -7.89 -13.26 6.91
C TRP A 441 -9.13 -13.80 6.17
N GLU A 442 -10.26 -14.02 6.84
CA GLU A 442 -11.53 -14.46 6.24
C GLU A 442 -12.53 -13.30 6.11
N GLY A 443 -13.45 -13.39 5.14
CA GLY A 443 -14.49 -12.37 4.94
C GLY A 443 -13.97 -11.03 4.40
N PRO A 444 -14.85 -10.03 4.25
CA PRO A 444 -14.48 -8.73 3.73
C PRO A 444 -13.41 -8.05 4.59
N MET A 445 -12.30 -7.64 3.97
CA MET A 445 -11.23 -6.92 4.67
C MET A 445 -11.72 -5.60 5.28
N MET A 446 -12.66 -4.93 4.62
CA MET A 446 -13.29 -3.69 5.08
C MET A 446 -14.78 -3.70 4.78
N SER A 447 -15.59 -3.63 5.84
CA SER A 447 -17.04 -3.46 5.79
C SER A 447 -17.56 -2.47 6.85
N ALA A 448 -16.76 -2.14 7.87
CA ALA A 448 -17.08 -1.12 8.86
C ALA A 448 -16.00 -0.01 8.91
N VAL A 449 -16.43 1.24 9.09
CA VAL A 449 -15.56 2.40 9.34
C VAL A 449 -16.06 3.21 10.52
N CYS A 450 -15.18 3.52 11.47
CA CYS A 450 -15.43 4.54 12.49
C CYS A 450 -14.87 5.87 11.99
N ASN A 451 -15.75 6.77 11.54
CA ASN A 451 -15.40 8.09 11.00
C ASN A 451 -15.70 9.25 11.96
N HIS A 452 -16.02 8.96 13.21
CA HIS A 452 -16.33 9.95 14.25
C HIS A 452 -15.26 11.04 14.39
N PHE A 453 -14.00 10.72 14.10
CA PHE A 453 -12.85 11.61 14.25
C PHE A 453 -12.33 12.16 12.91
N ALA A 454 -13.10 12.06 11.83
CA ALA A 454 -12.69 12.55 10.50
C ALA A 454 -12.48 14.08 10.45
N GLN A 455 -13.20 14.81 11.31
CA GLN A 455 -13.14 16.27 11.48
C GLN A 455 -12.79 16.61 12.94
N LEU A 456 -11.74 15.96 13.47
CA LEU A 456 -11.28 16.17 14.84
C LEU A 456 -10.77 17.59 15.07
N ASP A 457 -10.11 18.17 14.06
CA ASP A 457 -9.61 19.53 14.07
C ASP A 457 -9.80 20.17 12.69
N GLY A 458 -10.87 20.95 12.57
CA GLY A 458 -11.36 21.43 11.28
C GLY A 458 -11.69 20.25 10.35
N ASN A 459 -11.18 20.29 9.13
CA ASN A 459 -11.39 19.19 8.18
C ASN A 459 -10.39 18.03 8.37
N TYR A 460 -9.48 18.10 9.35
CA TYR A 460 -8.42 17.10 9.55
C TYR A 460 -8.73 16.17 10.73
N GLY A 461 -8.22 14.94 10.64
CA GLY A 461 -8.66 13.86 11.52
C GLY A 461 -8.15 12.50 11.06
N PHE A 462 -8.79 11.44 11.57
CA PHE A 462 -8.47 10.07 11.18
C PHE A 462 -9.74 9.21 11.11
N LEU A 463 -9.66 8.17 10.27
CA LEU A 463 -10.63 7.08 10.24
C LEU A 463 -10.05 5.86 10.95
N ILE A 464 -10.93 5.02 11.49
CA ILE A 464 -10.55 3.69 11.97
C ILE A 464 -11.25 2.65 11.11
N GLU A 465 -10.46 1.79 10.48
CA GLU A 465 -10.89 0.75 9.55
C GLU A 465 -10.23 -0.58 9.92
N THR A 466 -10.58 -1.67 9.24
CA THR A 466 -9.95 -2.99 9.41
C THR A 466 -8.99 -3.30 8.26
N PRO A 467 -7.75 -3.74 8.53
CA PRO A 467 -6.79 -4.13 7.48
C PRO A 467 -6.91 -5.60 7.07
N PRO A 468 -6.26 -5.99 5.96
CA PRO A 468 -5.87 -7.38 5.73
C PRO A 468 -4.95 -7.89 6.84
N ALA A 469 -5.09 -9.17 7.14
CA ALA A 469 -4.54 -9.76 8.34
C ALA A 469 -3.97 -11.17 8.06
N HIS A 470 -3.13 -11.30 7.03
CA HIS A 470 -2.49 -12.58 6.70
C HIS A 470 -1.16 -12.74 7.46
N PRO A 471 -0.65 -13.97 7.67
CA PRO A 471 0.50 -14.20 8.55
C PRO A 471 1.73 -13.34 8.26
N GLY A 472 2.14 -13.20 7.00
CA GLY A 472 3.26 -12.35 6.60
C GLY A 472 3.01 -10.88 6.92
N LEU A 473 1.83 -10.37 6.54
CA LEU A 473 1.43 -8.99 6.84
C LEU A 473 1.31 -8.70 8.34
N PHE A 474 0.76 -9.62 9.12
CA PHE A 474 0.73 -9.48 10.58
C PHE A 474 2.14 -9.41 11.15
N ALA A 475 3.05 -10.29 10.70
CA ALA A 475 4.43 -10.28 11.16
C ALA A 475 5.13 -8.92 10.88
N LEU A 476 4.83 -8.29 9.74
CA LEU A 476 5.30 -6.94 9.42
C LEU A 476 4.78 -5.87 10.39
N ALA A 477 3.50 -5.94 10.76
CA ALA A 477 2.83 -4.94 11.60
C ALA A 477 3.16 -5.07 13.10
N MET A 478 3.35 -6.30 13.60
CA MET A 478 3.53 -6.56 15.03
C MET A 478 4.84 -5.97 15.58
N PRO A 479 4.86 -5.39 16.79
CA PRO A 479 6.12 -4.98 17.41
C PRO A 479 7.02 -6.20 17.64
N TRP A 480 8.34 -5.98 17.65
CA TRP A 480 9.32 -7.00 18.01
C TRP A 480 10.02 -6.58 19.30
N HIS A 481 9.78 -7.33 20.38
CA HIS A 481 10.42 -7.14 21.69
C HIS A 481 11.54 -8.15 21.90
N SER A 482 11.30 -9.39 21.52
CA SER A 482 12.23 -10.52 21.57
C SER A 482 11.79 -11.55 20.52
N GLY A 483 12.67 -12.49 20.20
CA GLY A 483 12.29 -13.61 19.34
C GLY A 483 11.14 -14.45 19.93
N ARG A 484 11.15 -14.63 21.26
CA ARG A 484 10.09 -15.33 22.00
C ARG A 484 8.75 -14.58 21.92
N ALA A 485 8.74 -13.29 22.23
CA ALA A 485 7.52 -12.48 22.22
C ALA A 485 6.88 -12.41 20.82
N HIS A 486 7.71 -12.29 19.78
CA HIS A 486 7.21 -12.30 18.41
C HIS A 486 6.58 -13.65 18.03
N LYS A 487 7.23 -14.78 18.36
CA LYS A 487 6.67 -16.12 18.16
C LYS A 487 5.38 -16.34 18.95
N GLN A 488 5.32 -15.87 20.20
CA GLN A 488 4.10 -15.92 21.03
C GLN A 488 2.94 -15.16 20.37
N ALA A 489 3.20 -13.96 19.86
CA ALA A 489 2.18 -13.15 19.22
C ALA A 489 1.69 -13.80 17.91
N MET A 490 2.60 -14.40 17.14
CA MET A 490 2.23 -15.10 15.91
C MET A 490 1.46 -16.41 16.15
N LEU A 491 1.73 -17.13 17.25
CA LEU A 491 0.88 -18.26 17.67
C LEU A 491 -0.56 -17.84 17.97
N ALA A 492 -0.77 -16.60 18.41
CA ALA A 492 -2.10 -16.07 18.68
C ALA A 492 -2.83 -15.57 17.42
N SER A 493 -2.23 -15.64 16.21
CA SER A 493 -2.76 -14.97 15.01
C SER A 493 -4.22 -15.30 14.69
N GLU A 494 -4.67 -16.54 14.90
CA GLU A 494 -6.08 -16.94 14.68
C GLU A 494 -7.07 -16.12 15.51
N ARG A 495 -6.66 -15.63 16.67
CA ARG A 495 -7.47 -14.90 17.66
C ARG A 495 -7.16 -13.40 17.70
N LEU A 496 -6.26 -12.94 16.84
CA LEU A 496 -5.97 -11.52 16.67
C LEU A 496 -6.94 -10.86 15.69
N GLY A 497 -7.42 -9.68 16.06
CA GLY A 497 -8.00 -8.71 15.14
C GLY A 497 -7.12 -7.46 15.06
N GLY A 498 -7.15 -6.75 13.93
CA GLY A 498 -6.44 -5.48 13.78
C GLY A 498 -7.36 -4.33 13.43
N PHE A 499 -7.04 -3.13 13.91
CA PHE A 499 -7.60 -1.87 13.39
C PHE A 499 -6.48 -1.00 12.85
N ILE A 500 -6.75 -0.30 11.75
CA ILE A 500 -5.86 0.72 11.22
C ILE A 500 -6.38 2.11 11.54
N VAL A 501 -5.45 3.02 11.77
CA VAL A 501 -5.71 4.45 11.95
C VAL A 501 -5.26 5.14 10.67
N LEU A 502 -6.21 5.49 9.82
CA LEU A 502 -5.97 6.18 8.56
C LEU A 502 -6.01 7.69 8.80
N LEU A 503 -4.84 8.33 8.88
CA LEU A 503 -4.75 9.78 9.09
C LEU A 503 -5.05 10.53 7.78
N ARG A 504 -5.86 11.58 7.83
CA ARG A 504 -5.84 12.65 6.81
C ARG A 504 -4.67 13.58 7.10
N ASP A 505 -3.55 13.40 6.42
CA ASP A 505 -2.35 14.22 6.61
C ASP A 505 -2.56 15.66 6.12
N ARG A 506 -2.14 16.62 6.97
CA ARG A 506 -2.18 18.05 6.66
C ARG A 506 -0.90 18.52 5.98
N ASP A 507 0.25 18.04 6.45
CA ASP A 507 1.55 18.51 5.97
C ASP A 507 2.16 17.52 4.96
N PRO A 508 2.34 17.90 3.69
CA PRO A 508 2.70 16.94 2.65
C PRO A 508 4.19 16.61 2.61
N GLY A 509 4.50 15.47 2.00
CA GLY A 509 5.82 15.13 1.49
C GLY A 509 6.07 15.64 0.08
N GLN A 510 7.06 15.03 -0.58
CA GLN A 510 7.37 15.25 -1.99
C GLN A 510 8.01 14.02 -2.63
N VAL A 511 7.84 13.89 -3.94
CA VAL A 511 8.65 13.04 -4.80
C VAL A 511 9.75 13.89 -5.43
N VAL A 512 10.94 13.32 -5.58
CA VAL A 512 12.06 13.88 -6.32
C VAL A 512 12.62 12.85 -7.30
N ALA A 513 13.30 13.28 -8.36
CA ALA A 513 14.05 12.37 -9.21
C ALA A 513 15.41 12.04 -8.58
N ASP A 514 15.84 10.79 -8.70
CA ASP A 514 17.25 10.43 -8.56
C ASP A 514 18.05 10.75 -9.83
N ARG A 515 19.36 10.43 -9.82
CA ARG A 515 20.26 10.64 -10.96
C ARG A 515 19.88 9.85 -12.23
N HIS A 516 19.04 8.83 -12.11
CA HIS A 516 18.55 8.00 -13.20
C HIS A 516 17.11 8.38 -13.61
N GLY A 517 16.54 9.44 -13.04
CA GLY A 517 15.17 9.87 -13.31
C GLY A 517 14.09 8.98 -12.69
N GLN A 518 14.44 8.17 -11.69
CA GLN A 518 13.52 7.36 -10.91
C GLN A 518 12.97 8.13 -9.70
N PRO A 519 11.74 7.85 -9.26
CA PRO A 519 11.15 8.56 -8.12
C PRO A 519 11.79 8.14 -6.80
N ARG A 520 12.16 9.12 -5.97
CA ARG A 520 12.48 8.96 -4.55
C ARG A 520 11.50 9.76 -3.70
N ILE A 521 10.94 9.12 -2.68
CA ILE A 521 9.92 9.71 -1.81
C ILE A 521 10.57 10.34 -0.59
N ARG A 522 10.32 11.64 -0.36
CA ARG A 522 10.68 12.33 0.88
C ARG A 522 9.41 12.64 1.66
N HIS A 523 9.28 12.03 2.83
CA HIS A 523 8.14 12.24 3.71
C HIS A 523 8.60 12.22 5.18
N ARG A 524 8.07 13.14 5.97
CA ARG A 524 8.28 13.23 7.42
C ARG A 524 6.99 13.75 8.03
N LEU A 525 6.46 13.02 9.01
CA LEU A 525 5.30 13.49 9.78
C LEU A 525 5.63 14.80 10.47
N SER A 526 4.70 15.75 10.38
CA SER A 526 4.72 16.94 11.22
C SER A 526 4.32 16.59 12.65
N ASN A 527 4.55 17.51 13.59
CA ASN A 527 4.08 17.35 14.97
C ASN A 527 2.54 17.30 15.03
N TYR A 528 1.88 17.98 14.11
CA TYR A 528 0.42 18.01 14.00
C TYR A 528 -0.14 16.64 13.61
N ASP A 529 0.38 16.09 12.52
CA ASP A 529 -0.03 14.77 12.00
C ASP A 529 0.34 13.65 12.98
N ALA A 530 1.50 13.77 13.64
CA ALA A 530 1.91 12.84 14.69
C ALA A 530 0.94 12.84 15.88
N ALA A 531 0.50 14.01 16.35
CA ALA A 531 -0.45 14.10 17.46
C ALA A 531 -1.79 13.41 17.12
N HIS A 532 -2.29 13.60 15.90
CA HIS A 532 -3.51 12.95 15.42
C HIS A 532 -3.36 11.43 15.32
N LEU A 533 -2.23 10.93 14.81
CA LEU A 533 -1.95 9.49 14.76
C LEU A 533 -1.86 8.85 16.15
N LEU A 534 -1.20 9.51 17.11
CA LEU A 534 -1.15 9.02 18.49
C LEU A 534 -2.53 8.99 19.12
N ARG A 535 -3.36 10.02 18.87
CA ARG A 535 -4.75 10.04 19.32
C ARG A 535 -5.57 8.92 18.69
N GLY A 536 -5.39 8.66 17.40
CA GLY A 536 -6.06 7.56 16.72
C GLY A 536 -5.61 6.19 17.23
N MET A 537 -4.32 6.00 17.52
CA MET A 537 -3.79 4.77 18.13
C MET A 537 -4.43 4.49 19.49
N GLN A 538 -4.51 5.51 20.36
CA GLN A 538 -5.20 5.40 21.65
C GLN A 538 -6.68 5.06 21.47
N THR A 539 -7.33 5.66 20.47
CA THR A 539 -8.74 5.44 20.18
C THR A 539 -8.98 4.01 19.68
N ALA A 540 -8.18 3.51 18.74
CA ALA A 540 -8.26 2.14 18.25
C ALA A 540 -8.06 1.11 19.38
N ALA A 541 -7.12 1.34 20.30
CA ALA A 541 -6.94 0.50 21.48
C ALA A 541 -8.17 0.49 22.41
N ARG A 542 -8.84 1.63 22.58
CA ARG A 542 -10.08 1.72 23.36
C ARG A 542 -11.25 1.01 22.67
N ILE A 543 -11.38 1.14 21.35
CA ILE A 543 -12.39 0.41 20.58
C ILE A 543 -12.18 -1.09 20.71
N HIS A 544 -10.94 -1.57 20.58
CA HIS A 544 -10.61 -2.98 20.82
C HIS A 544 -11.05 -3.45 22.22
N ALA A 545 -10.71 -2.68 23.26
CA ALA A 545 -11.11 -2.99 24.63
C ALA A 545 -12.63 -3.03 24.80
N ALA A 546 -13.35 -2.03 24.26
CA ALA A 546 -14.81 -1.96 24.31
C ALA A 546 -15.48 -3.11 23.53
N ALA A 547 -14.83 -3.61 22.47
CA ALA A 547 -15.26 -4.78 21.70
C ALA A 547 -14.96 -6.14 22.38
N GLY A 548 -14.42 -6.12 23.61
CA GLY A 548 -14.15 -7.34 24.38
C GLY A 548 -12.77 -7.96 24.17
N ALA A 549 -11.78 -7.19 23.66
CA ALA A 549 -10.40 -7.68 23.63
C ALA A 549 -9.86 -7.95 25.05
N GLN A 550 -9.04 -8.98 25.19
CA GLN A 550 -8.33 -9.32 26.43
C GLN A 550 -7.00 -8.56 26.55
N ALA A 551 -6.34 -8.31 25.43
CA ALA A 551 -5.10 -7.54 25.36
C ALA A 551 -4.96 -6.80 24.03
N VAL A 552 -4.22 -5.68 24.04
CA VAL A 552 -3.89 -4.89 22.85
C VAL A 552 -2.37 -4.83 22.65
N TYR A 553 -1.96 -4.78 21.38
CA TYR A 553 -0.57 -4.67 20.96
C TYR A 553 -0.37 -3.31 20.29
N LEU A 554 0.35 -2.42 20.98
CA LEU A 554 0.70 -1.11 20.44
C LEU A 554 1.95 -1.23 19.55
N PRO A 555 1.97 -0.61 18.36
CA PRO A 555 3.02 -0.82 17.37
C PRO A 555 4.30 -0.01 17.66
N HIS A 556 4.87 -0.15 18.86
CA HIS A 556 6.02 0.63 19.33
C HIS A 556 6.96 -0.19 20.22
N ALA A 557 8.28 -0.06 20.04
CA ALA A 557 9.27 -0.86 20.77
C ALA A 557 9.35 -0.59 22.29
N ALA A 558 8.79 0.53 22.75
CA ALA A 558 8.67 0.87 24.17
C ALA A 558 7.32 0.46 24.80
N ALA A 559 6.39 -0.08 24.00
CA ALA A 559 5.16 -0.64 24.54
C ALA A 559 5.45 -1.90 25.38
N PRO A 560 4.55 -2.30 26.30
CA PRO A 560 4.56 -3.65 26.84
C PRO A 560 4.33 -4.68 25.72
N GLU A 561 4.82 -5.92 25.89
CA GLU A 561 4.65 -6.99 24.90
C GLU A 561 3.18 -7.26 24.57
N ALA A 562 2.31 -7.19 25.57
CA ALA A 562 0.86 -7.16 25.45
C ALA A 562 0.29 -6.26 26.56
N LEU A 563 -0.58 -5.32 26.20
CA LEU A 563 -1.27 -4.45 27.16
C LEU A 563 -2.64 -5.06 27.49
N HIS A 564 -2.72 -5.76 28.61
CA HIS A 564 -3.96 -6.41 29.06
C HIS A 564 -5.03 -5.39 29.42
N VAL A 565 -6.25 -5.58 28.91
CA VAL A 565 -7.38 -4.66 29.10
C VAL A 565 -7.84 -4.61 30.56
N ALA A 566 -7.80 -5.75 31.26
CA ALA A 566 -8.13 -5.82 32.69
C ALA A 566 -7.05 -5.22 33.62
N SER A 567 -5.90 -4.81 33.10
CA SER A 567 -4.83 -4.22 33.91
C SER A 567 -5.26 -2.86 34.47
N PRO A 568 -5.00 -2.58 35.77
CA PRO A 568 -5.24 -1.24 36.33
C PRO A 568 -4.39 -0.15 35.64
N HIS A 569 -3.31 -0.54 34.96
CA HIS A 569 -2.44 0.38 34.22
C HIS A 569 -2.86 0.59 32.76
N PHE A 570 -3.94 -0.01 32.29
CA PHE A 570 -4.38 0.09 30.89
C PHE A 570 -4.54 1.56 30.44
N ALA A 571 -5.36 2.31 31.18
CA ALA A 571 -5.64 3.72 30.86
C ALA A 571 -4.39 4.61 30.97
N ALA A 572 -3.58 4.41 32.01
CA ALA A 572 -2.35 5.17 32.24
C ALA A 572 -1.31 4.92 31.13
N THR A 573 -1.16 3.66 30.69
CA THR A 573 -0.25 3.27 29.61
C THR A 573 -0.69 3.89 28.28
N LEU A 574 -2.00 3.88 27.97
CA LEU A 574 -2.52 4.56 26.78
C LEU A 574 -2.29 6.07 26.84
N ALA A 575 -2.50 6.70 27.99
CA ALA A 575 -2.23 8.14 28.17
C ALA A 575 -0.75 8.46 27.89
N GLN A 576 0.18 7.67 28.46
CA GLN A 576 1.61 7.81 28.20
C GLN A 576 1.97 7.57 26.72
N ALA A 577 1.30 6.62 26.06
CA ALA A 577 1.52 6.37 24.63
C ALA A 577 1.18 7.58 23.75
N GLY A 578 0.33 8.49 24.24
CA GLY A 578 0.01 9.77 23.58
C GLY A 578 1.16 10.77 23.54
N THR A 579 2.24 10.53 24.26
CA THR A 579 3.42 11.41 24.31
C THR A 579 4.64 10.79 23.65
N TRP A 580 4.50 9.62 23.00
CA TRP A 580 5.62 8.95 22.34
C TRP A 580 6.10 9.70 21.09
N SER A 581 7.42 9.69 20.87
CA SER A 581 8.01 10.33 19.71
C SER A 581 7.70 9.55 18.43
N MET A 582 7.07 10.18 17.44
CA MET A 582 6.84 9.61 16.10
C MET A 582 7.99 9.86 15.11
N GLN A 583 9.22 9.91 15.60
CA GLN A 583 10.39 9.96 14.71
C GLN A 583 10.40 8.77 13.72
N PRO A 584 11.00 8.93 12.53
CA PRO A 584 11.07 7.87 11.54
C PRO A 584 11.57 6.55 12.12
N ASN A 585 10.89 5.46 11.73
CA ASN A 585 11.15 4.07 12.12
C ASN A 585 10.90 3.73 13.61
N ARG A 586 10.29 4.61 14.41
CA ARG A 586 9.78 4.23 15.75
C ARG A 586 8.43 3.51 15.69
N PHE A 587 7.64 3.82 14.67
CA PHE A 587 6.38 3.16 14.34
C PHE A 587 6.45 2.56 12.93
N PRO A 588 5.87 1.39 12.69
CA PRO A 588 5.74 0.81 11.36
C PRO A 588 4.58 1.49 10.62
N LEU A 589 4.85 2.65 10.00
CA LEU A 589 3.84 3.34 9.20
C LEU A 589 3.77 2.79 7.78
N PHE A 590 2.57 2.81 7.21
CA PHE A 590 2.31 2.40 5.84
C PHE A 590 1.34 3.36 5.13
N SER A 591 1.30 3.27 3.81
CA SER A 591 0.41 4.04 2.94
C SER A 591 0.01 3.18 1.75
N ALA A 592 -1.29 3.08 1.50
CA ALA A 592 -1.85 2.57 0.24
C ALA A 592 -2.34 3.71 -0.68
N HIS A 593 -2.25 4.96 -0.23
CA HIS A 593 -2.85 6.12 -0.87
C HIS A 593 -1.76 7.14 -1.19
N GLN A 594 -1.50 7.44 -2.47
CA GLN A 594 -0.50 8.44 -2.86
C GLN A 594 -1.14 9.47 -3.79
N MET A 595 -1.07 10.75 -3.41
CA MET A 595 -1.90 11.79 -4.01
C MET A 595 -1.14 13.11 -4.26
N SER A 596 -1.68 13.94 -5.15
CA SER A 596 -1.45 15.39 -5.30
C SER A 596 -0.09 15.89 -5.80
N THR A 597 0.80 15.01 -6.25
CA THR A 597 2.14 15.40 -6.74
C THR A 597 2.17 16.17 -8.06
N CYS A 598 1.05 16.24 -8.77
CA CYS A 598 0.85 17.04 -9.96
C CYS A 598 -0.54 17.71 -9.90
N ARG A 599 -0.86 18.33 -8.76
CA ARG A 599 -2.23 18.78 -8.46
C ARG A 599 -2.81 19.81 -9.45
N MET A 600 -4.11 19.74 -9.68
CA MET A 600 -4.87 20.76 -10.41
C MET A 600 -5.31 21.92 -9.53
N GLY A 601 -5.44 23.10 -10.13
CA GLY A 601 -5.92 24.29 -9.46
C GLY A 601 -6.01 25.51 -10.38
N GLY A 602 -6.72 26.54 -9.94
CA GLY A 602 -6.93 27.77 -10.73
C GLY A 602 -5.66 28.61 -10.90
N ASN A 603 -4.76 28.62 -9.91
CA ASN A 603 -3.54 29.43 -9.95
C ASN A 603 -2.36 28.69 -10.62
N ALA A 604 -1.92 29.22 -11.76
CA ALA A 604 -0.86 28.67 -12.60
C ALA A 604 0.53 28.61 -11.96
N HIS A 605 0.80 29.38 -10.90
CA HIS A 605 2.10 29.36 -10.21
C HIS A 605 2.17 28.24 -9.16
N THR A 606 1.02 27.82 -8.64
CA THR A 606 0.93 26.87 -7.52
C THR A 606 0.39 25.49 -7.91
N HIS A 607 -0.08 25.34 -9.15
CA HIS A 607 -0.70 24.11 -9.68
C HIS A 607 -0.17 23.80 -11.09
N PRO A 608 0.56 22.69 -11.29
CA PRO A 608 1.06 22.29 -12.60
C PRO A 608 -0.05 22.06 -13.64
N LEU A 609 -1.25 21.69 -13.20
CA LEU A 609 -2.40 21.45 -14.08
C LEU A 609 -3.40 22.62 -14.01
N ALA A 610 -4.06 22.86 -15.13
CA ALA A 610 -5.30 23.63 -15.17
C ALA A 610 -6.45 22.83 -14.53
N PRO A 611 -7.57 23.48 -14.15
CA PRO A 611 -8.78 22.80 -13.67
C PRO A 611 -9.33 21.74 -14.64
N SER A 612 -9.00 21.80 -15.93
CA SER A 612 -9.35 20.78 -16.93
C SER A 612 -8.53 19.49 -16.83
N GLY A 613 -7.49 19.45 -15.98
CA GLY A 613 -6.51 18.36 -15.95
C GLY A 613 -5.41 18.48 -17.00
N GLU A 614 -5.44 19.49 -17.87
CA GLU A 614 -4.37 19.75 -18.85
C GLU A 614 -3.13 20.35 -18.18
N LEU A 615 -1.95 19.90 -18.58
CA LEU A 615 -0.67 20.37 -18.10
C LEU A 615 -0.38 21.78 -18.64
N ARG A 616 -0.05 22.71 -17.75
CA ARG A 616 0.27 24.09 -18.16
C ARG A 616 1.55 24.19 -18.98
N ALA A 617 2.46 23.22 -18.81
CA ALA A 617 3.74 23.18 -19.50
C ALA A 617 3.66 22.60 -20.93
N ALA A 618 2.55 21.95 -21.32
CA ALA A 618 2.38 21.41 -22.66
C ALA A 618 0.90 21.17 -23.02
N ARG A 619 0.53 21.59 -24.22
CA ARG A 619 -0.82 21.36 -24.76
C ARG A 619 -1.02 19.90 -25.15
N GLY A 620 -2.23 19.39 -24.97
CA GLY A 620 -2.61 18.00 -25.26
C GLY A 620 -2.01 16.96 -24.32
N VAL A 621 -1.34 17.39 -23.23
CA VAL A 621 -0.89 16.50 -22.16
C VAL A 621 -1.81 16.70 -20.97
N TYR A 622 -2.55 15.65 -20.60
CA TYR A 622 -3.47 15.66 -19.47
C TYR A 622 -2.92 14.78 -18.36
N VAL A 623 -3.34 15.02 -17.13
CA VAL A 623 -3.08 14.15 -15.99
C VAL A 623 -4.40 13.80 -15.30
N ALA A 624 -4.66 12.51 -15.17
CA ALA A 624 -5.94 11.99 -14.67
C ALA A 624 -5.71 10.78 -13.75
N ASP A 625 -4.93 10.98 -12.69
CA ASP A 625 -4.69 9.99 -11.63
C ASP A 625 -4.64 10.66 -10.25
N GLY A 626 -4.26 9.92 -9.21
CA GLY A 626 -4.12 10.45 -7.85
C GLY A 626 -3.20 11.67 -7.72
N SER A 627 -2.24 11.86 -8.64
CA SER A 627 -1.38 13.04 -8.64
C SER A 627 -2.14 14.34 -8.93
N ALA A 628 -3.29 14.26 -9.62
CA ALA A 628 -4.07 15.41 -10.03
C ALA A 628 -4.99 15.94 -8.91
N LEU A 629 -5.28 15.14 -7.88
CA LEU A 629 -6.10 15.57 -6.74
C LEU A 629 -5.52 16.85 -6.10
N PRO A 630 -6.35 17.86 -5.76
CA PRO A 630 -5.84 19.11 -5.17
C PRO A 630 -5.13 18.91 -3.82
N GLU A 631 -5.67 18.02 -2.99
CA GLU A 631 -5.20 17.70 -1.65
C GLU A 631 -5.65 16.28 -1.25
N CYS A 632 -5.30 15.86 -0.03
CA CYS A 632 -5.71 14.63 0.61
C CYS A 632 -7.24 14.47 0.71
N SER A 633 -7.78 13.33 0.25
CA SER A 633 -9.23 13.06 0.15
C SER A 633 -9.92 12.78 1.49
N GLY A 634 -9.16 12.46 2.54
CA GLY A 634 -9.70 12.12 3.87
C GLY A 634 -10.41 10.76 3.97
N VAL A 635 -10.62 10.09 2.84
CA VAL A 635 -11.20 8.75 2.67
C VAL A 635 -10.43 7.99 1.59
N ASN A 636 -10.64 6.67 1.47
CA ASN A 636 -9.93 5.86 0.47
C ASN A 636 -10.17 6.40 -0.96
N PRO A 637 -9.12 6.80 -1.71
CA PRO A 637 -9.25 7.75 -2.82
C PRO A 637 -9.68 7.13 -4.15
N MET A 638 -10.02 5.84 -4.22
CA MET A 638 -10.32 5.17 -5.50
C MET A 638 -11.43 5.90 -6.26
N LEU A 639 -12.59 6.12 -5.65
CA LEU A 639 -13.69 6.81 -6.29
C LEU A 639 -13.38 8.29 -6.55
N SER A 640 -12.64 8.97 -5.66
CA SER A 640 -12.19 10.35 -5.89
C SER A 640 -11.34 10.47 -7.15
N ILE A 641 -10.41 9.53 -7.36
CA ILE A 641 -9.54 9.48 -8.54
C ILE A 641 -10.36 9.13 -9.80
N GLN A 642 -11.24 8.14 -9.70
CA GLN A 642 -12.10 7.73 -10.82
C GLN A 642 -13.03 8.87 -11.25
N ALA A 643 -13.68 9.56 -10.31
CA ALA A 643 -14.59 10.67 -10.60
C ALA A 643 -13.85 11.86 -11.23
N LEU A 644 -12.66 12.21 -10.72
CA LEU A 644 -11.79 13.21 -11.35
C LEU A 644 -11.42 12.82 -12.77
N ALA A 645 -11.01 11.56 -12.99
CA ALA A 645 -10.64 11.08 -14.30
C ALA A 645 -11.82 11.06 -15.28
N HIS A 646 -13.01 10.65 -14.82
CA HIS A 646 -14.24 10.71 -15.60
C HIS A 646 -14.56 12.16 -16.01
N PHE A 647 -14.48 13.11 -15.07
CA PHE A 647 -14.71 14.53 -15.33
C PHE A 647 -13.73 15.09 -16.38
N VAL A 648 -12.43 14.77 -16.25
CA VAL A 648 -11.41 15.14 -17.24
C VAL A 648 -11.73 14.53 -18.61
N ALA A 649 -12.15 13.26 -18.67
CA ALA A 649 -12.53 12.61 -19.92
C ALA A 649 -13.73 13.28 -20.59
N GLN A 650 -14.76 13.69 -19.84
CA GLN A 650 -15.89 14.45 -20.39
C GLN A 650 -15.42 15.78 -21.01
N GLY A 651 -14.48 16.47 -20.37
CA GLY A 651 -13.87 17.68 -20.92
C GLY A 651 -13.11 17.44 -22.23
N ILE A 652 -12.39 16.31 -22.33
CA ILE A 652 -11.69 15.93 -23.57
C ILE A 652 -12.69 15.64 -24.70
N LYS A 653 -13.78 14.91 -24.42
CA LYS A 653 -14.85 14.61 -25.39
C LYS A 653 -15.56 15.87 -25.90
N ALA A 654 -15.71 16.89 -25.06
CA ALA A 654 -16.34 18.14 -25.46
C ALA A 654 -15.43 19.04 -26.32
N ALA A 655 -14.12 18.80 -26.33
CA ALA A 655 -13.12 19.57 -27.07
C ALA A 655 -12.74 18.93 -28.42
N THR A 656 -13.33 17.80 -28.77
CA THR A 656 -13.18 17.06 -30.03
C THR A 656 -14.40 17.26 -30.90
#